data_AF-A0AB39TEN9-F1
#
_entry.id   AF-A0AB39TEN9-F1
#
_cell.length_a   1.000
_cell.length_b   1.000
_cell.length_c   1.000
_cell.angle_alpha   90.00
_cell.angle_beta   90.00
_cell.angle_gamma   90.00
#
_symmetry.space_group_name_H-M   'P 1'
#
loop_
_entity.id
_entity.type
_entity.pdbx_description
1 polymer ?
#
loop_
_entity_poly.entity_id
_entity_poly.type
_entity_poly.pdbx_seq_one_letter_code
_entity_poly.pdbx_strand_id
1 'polypeptide(L)'
;MEPRAVLRGVRAPEADLLGDPSVCVAVLDGPVDLSHPCFDGADLTRLDTLVTEPAGGGRMSLHGTHVTSLIFGRPGSPVTGIAPRCRGLVLPVFTDAGEGRVHQLDLARAIERAVQEGAHIINISGGDPSQGARPDAMLERALRLCADQGVLVVSAVGNDGCDCEQVPAAVPTVLAVGAAGPDGEPLELSNWGSAYAANGVLAPGEGIEGAVPGGGRTALTGSSFATPLVSGVAALLVGAQGRAGRRADPQAAGRAVLQGADTAPCTPAEAPECRRRLVGHLDAARAYELISRGDPTTRQAGAGTTADGARRTTLSPEARVAAAGAPSSLGTVPSDSHEGASTMDTQSSPAVTPQAAPIAQPAPIAQDAPHEAVAPAGARAGSGTGATDGVAAASPAPVPPPEPAPLTGATALGLAPAAAVAPAAPAPAAAPCACQGGARAGGGVRPSCASTNDRPLVYAIGRVGVDFQTEARRDSFRQLMDPVEGTMPDGTPTESPANPYDARQLHAYLTANPWASDKVTWTLNLESTPIYALEAELPVGMDFTSPGPLDLTLAKTDVQRIVSDPAKLADLVMAIAAPPVSTVYRSFRDAYLGQHLVAATDDDYISRISVPGRLTDRTVRLFSGQIVPVVEVKSRGVFIWYEKQLVDAVLAAVTKEAEQQQMAIDETYVRRTIDAFLDKVYYQFRNLGQTSADRAMNSAGTNAFSVAKTISQAMLLGQSIPSNPSQRASALGGLNPENLMNPSLYCIDTITVAKSPYCRMGSDCQDVTVSFFDPENDRRARVNLLFTIDVSDEFPVSLAPAHQFLGS
;
A
#
# COMPACT_ATOMS: atom_id res chain seq x y z
N MET A 1 32.26 14.15 -17.89
CA MET A 1 32.35 12.89 -18.64
C MET A 1 31.19 12.82 -19.62
N GLU A 2 31.49 12.73 -20.91
CA GLU A 2 30.47 12.64 -21.97
C GLU A 2 29.71 11.30 -21.90
N PRO A 3 28.36 11.27 -21.96
CA PRO A 3 27.58 10.07 -21.62
C PRO A 3 27.92 8.84 -22.46
N ARG A 4 28.13 9.02 -23.77
CA ARG A 4 28.37 7.94 -24.74
C ARG A 4 29.69 7.20 -24.57
N ALA A 5 30.54 7.60 -23.62
CA ALA A 5 31.75 6.86 -23.26
C ALA A 5 31.46 5.39 -22.87
N VAL A 6 30.29 5.10 -22.28
CA VAL A 6 29.86 3.73 -21.94
C VAL A 6 29.66 2.81 -23.15
N LEU A 7 29.55 3.36 -24.37
CA LEU A 7 29.40 2.59 -25.61
C LEU A 7 30.74 2.23 -26.27
N ARG A 8 31.88 2.57 -25.63
CA ARG A 8 33.22 2.25 -26.15
C ARG A 8 33.38 0.74 -26.31
N GLY A 9 33.70 0.30 -27.53
CA GLY A 9 33.94 -1.11 -27.85
C GLY A 9 32.72 -1.87 -28.38
N VAL A 10 31.50 -1.30 -28.32
CA VAL A 10 30.29 -1.93 -28.85
C VAL A 10 30.40 -2.09 -30.37
N ARG A 11 30.30 -3.33 -30.86
CA ARG A 11 30.48 -3.68 -32.28
C ARG A 11 29.16 -3.64 -33.05
N ALA A 12 28.70 -2.43 -33.37
CA ALA A 12 27.48 -2.20 -34.15
C ALA A 12 27.66 -1.05 -35.16
N PRO A 13 26.81 -0.95 -36.19
CA PRO A 13 26.73 0.25 -37.03
C PRO A 13 26.44 1.50 -36.20
N GLU A 14 27.04 2.64 -36.54
CA GLU A 14 26.86 3.88 -35.77
C GLU A 14 25.38 4.33 -35.71
N ALA A 15 24.64 4.15 -36.81
CA ALA A 15 23.21 4.44 -36.88
C ALA A 15 22.35 3.60 -35.90
N ASP A 16 22.80 2.39 -35.57
CA ASP A 16 22.14 1.46 -34.66
C ASP A 16 22.41 1.83 -33.18
N LEU A 17 23.56 2.44 -32.91
CA LEU A 17 23.95 2.97 -31.60
C LEU A 17 23.28 4.31 -31.26
N LEU A 18 22.32 4.76 -32.08
CA LEU A 18 21.48 5.92 -31.80
C LEU A 18 20.09 5.54 -31.29
N GLY A 19 19.74 4.25 -31.24
CA GLY A 19 18.43 3.76 -30.80
C GLY A 19 17.45 3.54 -31.95
N ASP A 20 16.31 2.94 -31.61
CA ASP A 20 15.26 2.53 -32.55
C ASP A 20 13.91 3.14 -32.11
N PRO A 21 13.19 3.89 -32.98
CA PRO A 21 11.91 4.50 -32.63
C PRO A 21 10.82 3.54 -32.14
N SER A 22 10.91 2.23 -32.43
CA SER A 22 9.95 1.27 -31.87
C SER A 22 10.16 1.00 -30.37
N VAL A 23 11.34 1.32 -29.83
CA VAL A 23 11.67 1.14 -28.41
C VAL A 23 11.27 2.40 -27.64
N CYS A 24 10.44 2.23 -26.62
CA CYS A 24 9.95 3.31 -25.79
C CYS A 24 10.57 3.26 -24.40
N VAL A 25 11.15 4.37 -23.93
CA VAL A 25 11.75 4.49 -22.59
C VAL A 25 11.00 5.56 -21.81
N ALA A 26 10.54 5.23 -20.61
CA ALA A 26 9.94 6.17 -19.68
C ALA A 26 10.98 6.70 -18.69
N VAL A 27 10.88 7.98 -18.34
CA VAL A 27 11.67 8.64 -17.29
C VAL A 27 10.72 9.15 -16.22
N LEU A 28 10.86 8.59 -15.01
CA LEU A 28 10.10 8.95 -13.82
C LEU A 28 11.04 9.74 -12.91
N ASP A 29 10.96 11.07 -13.02
CA ASP A 29 11.92 12.00 -12.42
C ASP A 29 11.24 13.34 -12.07
N GLY A 30 11.95 14.45 -11.96
CA GLY A 30 11.36 15.78 -11.84
C GLY A 30 10.81 16.32 -13.18
N PRO A 31 10.33 17.57 -13.20
CA PRO A 31 9.96 18.25 -14.45
C PRO A 31 11.14 18.31 -15.44
N VAL A 32 10.84 18.28 -16.74
CA VAL A 32 11.85 18.32 -17.81
C VAL A 32 11.68 19.56 -18.67
N ASP A 33 12.75 20.31 -18.88
CA ASP A 33 12.81 21.38 -19.87
C ASP A 33 12.92 20.80 -21.29
N LEU A 34 11.76 20.46 -21.86
CA LEU A 34 11.63 19.99 -23.24
C LEU A 34 11.95 21.08 -24.29
N SER A 35 12.17 22.35 -23.88
CA SER A 35 12.63 23.42 -24.78
C SER A 35 14.17 23.48 -24.89
N HIS A 36 14.89 22.72 -24.06
CA HIS A 36 16.35 22.70 -24.07
C HIS A 36 16.90 22.22 -25.43
N PRO A 37 17.91 22.89 -26.04
CA PRO A 37 18.42 22.55 -27.36
C PRO A 37 18.97 21.13 -27.56
N CYS A 38 19.17 20.34 -26.49
CA CYS A 38 19.53 18.93 -26.63
C CYS A 38 18.35 18.02 -27.01
N PHE A 39 17.10 18.49 -26.91
CA PHE A 39 15.92 17.71 -27.26
C PHE A 39 15.34 18.05 -28.64
N ASP A 40 16.00 18.90 -29.43
CA ASP A 40 15.50 19.31 -30.75
C ASP A 40 15.40 18.10 -31.72
N GLY A 41 14.17 17.81 -32.15
CA GLY A 41 13.82 16.63 -32.92
C GLY A 41 13.88 15.29 -32.17
N ALA A 42 13.92 15.28 -30.83
CA ALA A 42 13.67 14.07 -30.04
C ALA A 42 12.16 13.76 -29.95
N ASP A 43 11.78 12.48 -29.97
CA ASP A 43 10.39 12.05 -29.81
C ASP A 43 10.05 11.92 -28.32
N LEU A 44 9.81 13.05 -27.65
CA LEU A 44 9.50 13.13 -26.23
C LEU A 44 8.06 13.56 -25.97
N THR A 45 7.29 12.68 -25.32
CA THR A 45 5.94 12.99 -24.84
C THR A 45 5.94 13.17 -23.31
N ARG A 46 5.62 14.36 -22.81
CA ARG A 46 5.25 14.52 -21.40
C ARG A 46 3.86 13.95 -21.17
N LEU A 47 3.70 13.19 -20.09
CA LEU A 47 2.42 12.69 -19.61
C LEU A 47 2.14 13.29 -18.23
N ASP A 48 0.90 13.73 -18.01
CA ASP A 48 0.52 14.30 -16.73
C ASP A 48 0.36 13.23 -15.64
N THR A 49 0.91 13.56 -14.48
CA THR A 49 0.81 12.82 -13.21
C THR A 49 0.15 13.75 -12.18
N LEU A 50 0.37 13.54 -10.87
CA LEU A 50 0.05 14.57 -9.87
C LEU A 50 0.99 15.78 -9.94
N VAL A 51 2.18 15.63 -10.53
CA VAL A 51 3.17 16.70 -10.71
C VAL A 51 2.92 17.41 -12.04
N THR A 52 2.10 18.46 -11.97
CA THR A 52 1.66 19.25 -13.13
C THR A 52 2.55 20.47 -13.41
N GLU A 53 3.53 20.76 -12.57
CA GLU A 53 4.38 21.96 -12.72
C GLU A 53 5.34 21.87 -13.94
N PRO A 54 5.56 23.00 -14.65
CA PRO A 54 6.55 23.07 -15.72
C PRO A 54 7.97 23.06 -15.15
N ALA A 55 8.98 22.79 -15.98
CA ALA A 55 10.37 22.89 -15.54
C ALA A 55 10.77 24.33 -15.23
N GLY A 56 11.44 24.52 -14.10
CA GLY A 56 11.96 25.79 -13.62
C GLY A 56 13.43 25.69 -13.21
N GLY A 57 13.88 26.66 -12.41
CA GLY A 57 15.25 26.69 -11.87
C GLY A 57 15.48 25.87 -10.60
N GLY A 58 14.55 24.98 -10.23
CA GLY A 58 14.65 24.18 -9.01
C GLY A 58 15.46 22.88 -9.17
N ARG A 59 15.68 22.21 -8.04
CA ARG A 59 16.58 21.05 -7.93
C ARG A 59 16.08 19.82 -8.70
N MET A 60 14.77 19.59 -8.74
CA MET A 60 14.17 18.45 -9.43
C MET A 60 13.96 18.73 -10.92
N SER A 61 13.68 19.99 -11.31
CA SER A 61 13.72 20.41 -12.71
C SER A 61 15.13 20.23 -13.32
N LEU A 62 16.18 20.57 -12.57
CA LEU A 62 17.56 20.28 -12.96
C LEU A 62 17.80 18.76 -13.08
N HIS A 63 17.39 17.99 -12.07
CA HIS A 63 17.58 16.54 -12.03
C HIS A 63 16.91 15.84 -13.22
N GLY A 64 15.61 16.08 -13.46
CA GLY A 64 14.85 15.47 -14.55
C GLY A 64 15.35 15.87 -15.93
N THR A 65 15.70 17.15 -16.11
CA THR A 65 16.28 17.65 -17.37
C THR A 65 17.65 17.02 -17.66
N HIS A 66 18.50 16.89 -16.64
CA HIS A 66 19.80 16.23 -16.75
C HIS A 66 19.63 14.74 -17.09
N VAL A 67 18.91 13.97 -16.27
CA VAL A 67 18.63 12.54 -16.45
C VAL A 67 18.02 12.23 -17.83
N THR A 68 17.05 13.02 -18.29
CA THR A 68 16.43 12.85 -19.61
C THR A 68 17.43 13.12 -20.75
N SER A 69 18.33 14.10 -20.61
CA SER A 69 19.35 14.39 -21.61
C SER A 69 20.39 13.26 -21.78
N LEU A 70 20.70 12.52 -20.71
CA LEU A 70 21.62 11.38 -20.75
C LEU A 70 21.07 10.22 -21.60
N ILE A 71 19.74 10.07 -21.69
CA ILE A 71 19.09 9.08 -22.56
C ILE A 71 18.91 9.64 -23.98
N PHE A 72 18.25 10.80 -24.12
CA PHE A 72 17.69 11.25 -25.41
C PHE A 72 18.42 12.40 -26.10
N GLY A 73 19.46 12.99 -25.47
CA GLY A 73 20.17 14.17 -25.99
C GLY A 73 20.68 13.97 -27.42
N ARG A 74 20.35 14.88 -28.32
CA ARG A 74 20.41 14.65 -29.77
C ARG A 74 21.83 14.80 -30.34
N PRO A 75 22.24 14.02 -31.35
CA PRO A 75 23.57 14.12 -31.95
C PRO A 75 23.85 15.51 -32.53
N GLY A 76 25.01 16.08 -32.18
CA GLY A 76 25.39 17.45 -32.58
C GLY A 76 24.80 18.57 -31.70
N SER A 77 24.00 18.23 -30.68
CA SER A 77 23.52 19.17 -29.67
C SER A 77 24.48 19.28 -28.46
N PRO A 78 24.24 20.16 -27.46
CA PRO A 78 25.14 20.36 -26.32
C PRO A 78 25.43 19.13 -25.46
N VAL A 79 24.55 18.12 -25.50
CA VAL A 79 24.65 16.83 -24.80
C VAL A 79 24.14 15.76 -25.74
N THR A 80 24.96 14.75 -26.07
CA THR A 80 24.47 13.59 -26.84
C THR A 80 24.28 12.39 -25.91
N GLY A 81 23.03 11.95 -25.75
CA GLY A 81 22.63 10.83 -24.93
C GLY A 81 22.92 9.45 -25.56
N ILE A 82 22.56 8.40 -24.84
CA ILE A 82 22.83 7.01 -25.24
C ILE A 82 21.91 6.53 -26.38
N ALA A 83 20.60 6.84 -26.31
CA ALA A 83 19.57 6.31 -27.20
C ALA A 83 18.67 7.40 -27.85
N PRO A 84 19.24 8.43 -28.51
CA PRO A 84 18.53 9.64 -28.97
C PRO A 84 17.52 9.48 -30.12
N ARG A 85 17.20 8.25 -30.55
CA ARG A 85 16.14 7.91 -31.51
C ARG A 85 15.03 7.02 -30.95
N CYS A 86 15.17 6.54 -29.72
CA CYS A 86 14.08 5.86 -29.03
C CYS A 86 12.96 6.85 -28.67
N ARG A 87 11.71 6.39 -28.62
CA ARG A 87 10.57 7.18 -28.11
C ARG A 87 10.75 7.39 -26.60
N GLY A 88 10.52 8.60 -26.13
CA GLY A 88 10.60 8.96 -24.72
C GLY A 88 9.25 9.34 -24.11
N LEU A 89 8.97 8.83 -22.92
CA LEU A 89 7.88 9.28 -22.07
C LEU A 89 8.46 9.99 -20.85
N VAL A 90 8.02 11.21 -20.57
CA VAL A 90 8.40 11.97 -19.36
C VAL A 90 7.20 11.97 -18.42
N LEU A 91 7.36 11.36 -17.24
CA LEU A 91 6.33 11.29 -16.20
C LEU A 91 6.88 11.87 -14.89
N PRO A 92 6.66 13.16 -14.60
CA PRO A 92 7.21 13.76 -13.39
C PRO A 92 6.61 13.13 -12.12
N VAL A 93 7.46 12.78 -11.15
CA VAL A 93 7.09 12.21 -9.84
C VAL A 93 7.75 12.94 -8.67
N PHE A 94 8.84 13.68 -8.89
CA PHE A 94 9.43 14.60 -7.92
C PHE A 94 8.98 16.04 -8.20
N THR A 95 8.84 16.86 -7.15
CA THR A 95 8.50 18.30 -7.25
C THR A 95 9.67 19.19 -6.85
N ASP A 96 9.79 20.37 -7.45
CA ASP A 96 10.83 21.35 -7.11
C ASP A 96 10.69 21.92 -5.69
N ALA A 97 9.48 21.86 -5.12
CA ALA A 97 9.19 22.25 -3.74
C ALA A 97 9.35 21.09 -2.72
N GLY A 98 9.65 19.86 -3.17
CA GLY A 98 9.78 18.68 -2.33
C GLY A 98 11.22 18.40 -1.84
N GLU A 99 11.36 17.49 -0.87
CA GLU A 99 12.67 17.08 -0.32
C GLU A 99 13.58 16.32 -1.31
N GLY A 100 13.10 16.04 -2.53
CA GLY A 100 13.72 15.11 -3.47
C GLY A 100 13.41 13.63 -3.19
N ARG A 101 12.30 13.36 -2.49
CA ARG A 101 11.72 12.04 -2.25
C ARG A 101 10.42 11.88 -3.02
N VAL A 102 10.07 10.64 -3.38
CA VAL A 102 8.80 10.30 -4.06
C VAL A 102 7.98 9.38 -3.16
N HIS A 103 6.67 9.65 -3.05
CA HIS A 103 5.77 8.72 -2.37
C HIS A 103 5.58 7.46 -3.21
N GLN A 104 5.74 6.28 -2.61
CA GLN A 104 5.68 4.99 -3.32
C GLN A 104 4.38 4.78 -4.10
N LEU A 105 3.25 5.31 -3.61
CA LEU A 105 1.96 5.31 -4.30
C LEU A 105 1.96 6.11 -5.62
N ASP A 106 2.64 7.26 -5.65
CA ASP A 106 2.70 8.11 -6.84
C ASP A 106 3.73 7.58 -7.85
N LEU A 107 4.81 6.97 -7.36
CA LEU A 107 5.72 6.17 -8.16
C LEU A 107 4.98 4.98 -8.80
N ALA A 108 4.17 4.25 -8.04
CA ALA A 108 3.35 3.14 -8.54
C ALA A 108 2.38 3.58 -9.66
N ARG A 109 1.66 4.69 -9.45
CA ARG A 109 0.77 5.29 -10.46
C ARG A 109 1.51 5.68 -11.75
N ALA A 110 2.71 6.26 -11.62
CA ALA A 110 3.52 6.63 -12.78
C ALA A 110 4.08 5.39 -13.51
N ILE A 111 4.44 4.32 -12.78
CA ILE A 111 4.84 3.04 -13.37
C ILE A 111 3.67 2.41 -14.14
N GLU A 112 2.49 2.30 -13.53
CA GLU A 112 1.29 1.76 -14.20
C GLU A 112 0.95 2.55 -15.48
N ARG A 113 1.04 3.90 -15.42
CA ARG A 113 0.83 4.76 -16.61
C ARG A 113 1.91 4.56 -17.68
N ALA A 114 3.19 4.43 -17.30
CA ALA A 114 4.27 4.18 -18.25
C ALA A 114 4.07 2.83 -18.98
N VAL A 115 3.67 1.77 -18.26
CA VAL A 115 3.33 0.47 -18.86
C VAL A 115 2.14 0.61 -19.83
N GLN A 116 1.08 1.32 -19.42
CA GLN A 116 -0.11 1.56 -20.25
C GLN A 116 0.20 2.29 -21.57
N GLU A 117 1.18 3.19 -21.55
CA GLU A 117 1.60 4.01 -22.69
C GLU A 117 2.69 3.36 -23.57
N GLY A 118 3.00 2.08 -23.30
CA GLY A 118 3.89 1.24 -24.12
C GLY A 118 5.38 1.34 -23.78
N ALA A 119 5.75 1.79 -22.57
CA ALA A 119 7.13 1.78 -22.13
C ALA A 119 7.70 0.35 -22.13
N HIS A 120 8.85 0.18 -22.78
CA HIS A 120 9.64 -1.05 -22.75
C HIS A 120 10.62 -1.04 -21.57
N ILE A 121 11.12 0.14 -21.22
CA ILE A 121 12.06 0.39 -20.13
C ILE A 121 11.54 1.58 -19.30
N ILE A 122 11.66 1.52 -17.98
CA ILE A 122 11.28 2.59 -17.05
C ILE A 122 12.51 2.97 -16.21
N ASN A 123 13.00 4.18 -16.38
CA ASN A 123 14.12 4.76 -15.62
C ASN A 123 13.59 5.50 -14.38
N ILE A 124 14.08 5.12 -13.20
CA ILE A 124 13.74 5.73 -11.91
C ILE A 124 15.05 6.16 -11.22
N SER A 125 15.44 7.42 -11.37
CA SER A 125 16.74 7.93 -10.88
C SER A 125 16.70 8.38 -9.39
N GLY A 126 15.88 7.70 -8.59
CA GLY A 126 15.74 7.93 -7.14
C GLY A 126 15.00 6.78 -6.47
N GLY A 127 14.61 6.95 -5.20
CA GLY A 127 13.93 5.91 -4.43
C GLY A 127 13.52 6.37 -3.04
N ASP A 128 13.10 5.41 -2.22
CA ASP A 128 12.69 5.57 -0.81
C ASP A 128 13.40 4.50 0.05
N PRO A 129 14.18 4.87 1.09
CA PRO A 129 14.89 3.93 1.96
C PRO A 129 13.94 3.29 2.98
N SER A 130 12.94 2.54 2.48
CA SER A 130 11.88 1.94 3.28
C SER A 130 12.41 0.90 4.28
N GLN A 131 11.74 0.76 5.41
CA GLN A 131 12.15 -0.16 6.49
C GLN A 131 12.19 -1.61 5.98
N GLY A 132 13.39 -2.20 5.97
CA GLY A 132 13.62 -3.55 5.45
C GLY A 132 13.53 -3.69 3.92
N ALA A 133 13.68 -2.59 3.17
CA ALA A 133 13.76 -2.54 1.71
C ALA A 133 12.57 -3.14 0.94
N ARG A 134 11.40 -3.18 1.58
CA ARG A 134 10.16 -3.71 0.99
C ARG A 134 9.33 -2.59 0.37
N PRO A 135 8.80 -2.78 -0.85
CA PRO A 135 7.88 -1.83 -1.45
C PRO A 135 6.49 -1.99 -0.82
N ASP A 136 5.76 -0.87 -0.70
CA ASP A 136 4.34 -0.87 -0.37
C ASP A 136 3.55 -1.70 -1.39
N ALA A 137 2.44 -2.32 -0.97
CA ALA A 137 1.66 -3.25 -1.80
C ALA A 137 1.20 -2.69 -3.17
N MET A 138 1.13 -1.35 -3.34
CA MET A 138 0.85 -0.71 -4.62
C MET A 138 2.10 -0.58 -5.50
N LEU A 139 3.26 -0.21 -4.94
CA LEU A 139 4.53 -0.20 -5.66
C LEU A 139 4.95 -1.62 -6.02
N GLU A 140 4.78 -2.59 -5.12
CA GLU A 140 5.02 -4.00 -5.41
C GLU A 140 4.14 -4.50 -6.57
N ARG A 141 2.86 -4.14 -6.59
CA ARG A 141 1.94 -4.45 -7.69
C ARG A 141 2.39 -3.85 -9.01
N ALA A 142 2.81 -2.58 -9.02
CA ALA A 142 3.28 -1.90 -10.23
C ALA A 142 4.58 -2.52 -10.78
N LEU A 143 5.50 -2.94 -9.90
CA LEU A 143 6.75 -3.62 -10.30
C LEU A 143 6.51 -5.07 -10.77
N ARG A 144 5.55 -5.78 -10.18
CA ARG A 144 5.08 -7.09 -10.69
C ARG A 144 4.42 -6.93 -12.06
N LEU A 145 3.57 -5.92 -12.26
CA LEU A 145 2.97 -5.61 -13.56
C LEU A 145 4.05 -5.37 -14.64
N CYS A 146 5.14 -4.68 -14.32
CA CYS A 146 6.27 -4.56 -15.25
C CYS A 146 6.86 -5.91 -15.64
N ALA A 147 7.14 -6.78 -14.65
CA ALA A 147 7.66 -8.12 -14.92
C ALA A 147 6.69 -8.97 -15.78
N ASP A 148 5.40 -8.97 -15.43
CA ASP A 148 4.34 -9.71 -16.15
C ASP A 148 4.13 -9.22 -17.60
N GLN A 149 4.34 -7.92 -17.86
CA GLN A 149 4.29 -7.35 -19.21
C GLN A 149 5.64 -7.37 -19.95
N GLY A 150 6.71 -7.86 -19.33
CA GLY A 150 8.06 -7.90 -19.90
C GLY A 150 8.79 -6.55 -19.94
N VAL A 151 8.29 -5.54 -19.23
CA VAL A 151 8.88 -4.20 -19.10
C VAL A 151 10.05 -4.25 -18.11
N LEU A 152 11.18 -3.63 -18.46
CA LEU A 152 12.35 -3.53 -17.58
C LEU A 152 12.28 -2.25 -16.75
N VAL A 153 12.32 -2.36 -15.42
CA VAL A 153 12.52 -1.21 -14.54
C VAL A 153 14.01 -1.12 -14.21
N VAL A 154 14.57 0.09 -14.28
CA VAL A 154 15.97 0.40 -13.99
C VAL A 154 16.02 1.52 -12.95
N SER A 155 16.68 1.29 -11.81
CA SER A 155 16.56 2.17 -10.63
C SER A 155 17.90 2.45 -9.95
N ALA A 156 18.08 3.68 -9.48
CA ALA A 156 19.24 4.07 -8.66
C ALA A 156 19.25 3.34 -7.30
N VAL A 157 20.43 2.95 -6.80
CA VAL A 157 20.60 2.33 -5.46
C VAL A 157 20.56 3.30 -4.28
N GLY A 158 20.74 4.61 -4.54
CA GLY A 158 20.84 5.67 -3.53
C GLY A 158 22.25 6.27 -3.43
N ASN A 159 22.44 7.25 -2.55
CA ASN A 159 23.62 8.12 -2.51
C ASN A 159 24.10 8.43 -1.08
N ASP A 160 23.83 7.51 -0.15
CA ASP A 160 23.97 7.67 1.30
C ASP A 160 25.26 7.02 1.84
N GLY A 161 25.95 6.22 1.02
CA GLY A 161 27.23 5.58 1.33
C GLY A 161 27.14 4.44 2.34
N CYS A 162 26.03 3.70 2.37
CA CYS A 162 25.80 2.64 3.35
C CYS A 162 25.48 1.25 2.75
N ASP A 163 25.56 0.24 3.63
CA ASP A 163 25.01 -1.11 3.46
C ASP A 163 23.48 -1.05 3.66
N CYS A 164 22.81 -0.44 2.70
CA CYS A 164 21.44 0.02 2.80
C CYS A 164 20.73 -0.07 1.45
N GLU A 165 19.49 -0.55 1.48
CA GLU A 165 18.71 -0.90 0.30
C GLU A 165 17.47 0.01 0.22
N GLN A 166 17.16 0.53 -0.96
CA GLN A 166 16.02 1.42 -1.21
C GLN A 166 15.08 0.85 -2.27
N VAL A 167 13.79 1.18 -2.18
CA VAL A 167 12.80 0.81 -3.20
C VAL A 167 12.69 1.90 -4.26
N PRO A 168 12.51 1.55 -5.55
CA PRO A 168 12.23 0.20 -6.06
C PRO A 168 13.47 -0.66 -6.36
N ALA A 169 14.69 -0.13 -6.26
CA ALA A 169 15.92 -0.82 -6.67
C ALA A 169 16.16 -2.18 -5.97
N ALA A 170 15.78 -2.33 -4.70
CA ALA A 170 15.95 -3.58 -3.95
C ALA A 170 15.05 -4.74 -4.43
N VAL A 171 14.08 -4.48 -5.30
CA VAL A 171 13.11 -5.49 -5.76
C VAL A 171 13.76 -6.37 -6.85
N PRO A 172 13.78 -7.72 -6.73
CA PRO A 172 14.56 -8.59 -7.62
C PRO A 172 14.24 -8.52 -9.13
N THR A 173 13.08 -7.99 -9.54
CA THR A 173 12.69 -7.79 -10.94
C THR A 173 13.14 -6.46 -11.54
N VAL A 174 13.77 -5.60 -10.72
CA VAL A 174 14.33 -4.29 -11.08
C VAL A 174 15.83 -4.43 -11.31
N LEU A 175 16.37 -3.77 -12.34
CA LEU A 175 17.81 -3.62 -12.54
C LEU A 175 18.31 -2.45 -11.68
N ALA A 176 19.00 -2.76 -10.58
CA ALA A 176 19.57 -1.75 -9.70
C ALA A 176 20.87 -1.17 -10.31
N VAL A 177 21.12 0.12 -10.10
CA VAL A 177 22.29 0.81 -10.65
C VAL A 177 23.01 1.62 -9.59
N GLY A 178 24.26 1.26 -9.32
CA GLY A 178 25.20 2.02 -8.50
C GLY A 178 26.16 2.87 -9.32
N ALA A 179 26.85 3.79 -8.64
CA ALA A 179 27.78 4.72 -9.27
C ALA A 179 29.24 4.27 -9.08
N ALA A 180 30.01 4.31 -10.16
CA ALA A 180 31.46 4.14 -10.16
C ALA A 180 32.19 5.39 -10.67
N GLY A 181 33.46 5.53 -10.26
CA GLY A 181 34.39 6.54 -10.75
C GLY A 181 34.99 6.20 -12.13
N PRO A 182 35.80 7.11 -12.73
CA PRO A 182 36.44 6.91 -14.04
C PRO A 182 37.50 5.80 -14.08
N ASP A 183 38.00 5.38 -12.91
CA ASP A 183 38.91 4.26 -12.69
C ASP A 183 38.20 2.89 -12.69
N GLY A 184 36.88 2.87 -12.48
CA GLY A 184 36.11 1.65 -12.29
C GLY A 184 36.02 1.20 -10.84
N GLU A 185 36.20 2.09 -9.86
CA GLU A 185 35.91 1.78 -8.44
C GLU A 185 34.53 2.33 -8.01
N PRO A 186 33.84 1.69 -7.04
CA PRO A 186 32.57 2.19 -6.52
C PRO A 186 32.74 3.55 -5.85
N LEU A 187 31.85 4.52 -6.12
CA LEU A 187 31.88 5.80 -5.41
C LEU A 187 31.51 5.62 -3.95
N GLU A 188 32.17 6.36 -3.04
CA GLU A 188 31.93 6.27 -1.60
C GLU A 188 30.46 6.48 -1.20
N LEU A 189 29.76 7.37 -1.90
CA LEU A 189 28.33 7.64 -1.73
C LEU A 189 27.40 6.56 -2.28
N SER A 190 27.87 5.65 -3.15
CA SER A 190 26.98 4.67 -3.78
C SER A 190 26.58 3.61 -2.77
N ASN A 191 25.29 3.48 -2.49
CA ASN A 191 24.78 2.45 -1.59
C ASN A 191 25.06 1.03 -2.14
N TRP A 192 25.20 0.08 -1.23
CA TRP A 192 25.33 -1.35 -1.53
C TRP A 192 24.40 -2.18 -0.62
N GLY A 193 24.21 -3.45 -0.94
CA GLY A 193 23.27 -4.29 -0.20
C GLY A 193 23.27 -5.74 -0.66
N SER A 194 22.57 -6.57 0.10
CA SER A 194 22.37 -8.00 -0.17
C SER A 194 21.50 -8.25 -1.40
N ALA A 195 20.45 -7.46 -1.62
CA ALA A 195 19.62 -7.53 -2.82
C ALA A 195 20.42 -7.16 -4.08
N TYR A 196 21.16 -6.05 -4.01
CA TYR A 196 21.96 -5.52 -5.12
C TYR A 196 23.09 -6.45 -5.58
N ALA A 197 23.52 -7.40 -4.75
CA ALA A 197 24.46 -8.46 -5.15
C ALA A 197 23.88 -9.47 -6.16
N ALA A 198 22.55 -9.46 -6.37
CA ALA A 198 21.86 -10.30 -7.36
C ALA A 198 21.30 -9.52 -8.56
N ASN A 199 20.85 -8.27 -8.36
CA ASN A 199 20.18 -7.47 -9.40
C ASN A 199 20.88 -6.14 -9.74
N GLY A 200 22.04 -5.84 -9.15
CA GLY A 200 22.71 -4.54 -9.26
C GLY A 200 23.96 -4.52 -10.15
N VAL A 201 24.12 -3.46 -10.94
CA VAL A 201 25.31 -3.19 -11.77
C VAL A 201 25.90 -1.82 -11.44
N LEU A 202 27.22 -1.67 -11.49
CA LEU A 202 27.87 -0.37 -11.41
C LEU A 202 28.03 0.26 -12.80
N ALA A 203 27.67 1.52 -12.94
CA ALA A 203 27.92 2.32 -14.14
C ALA A 203 28.58 3.67 -13.78
N PRO A 204 29.27 4.35 -14.71
CA PRO A 204 29.91 5.63 -14.42
C PRO A 204 28.91 6.65 -13.87
N GLY A 205 29.19 7.17 -12.69
CA GLY A 205 28.31 8.08 -11.97
C GLY A 205 29.01 9.31 -11.42
N GLU A 206 30.26 9.58 -11.82
CA GLU A 206 31.02 10.76 -11.42
C GLU A 206 31.15 11.79 -12.55
N GLY A 207 30.79 13.04 -12.28
CA GLY A 207 30.99 14.16 -13.19
C GLY A 207 30.32 13.98 -14.56
N ILE A 208 29.15 13.34 -14.60
CA ILE A 208 28.43 13.01 -15.83
C ILE A 208 27.83 14.28 -16.42
N GLU A 209 28.15 14.59 -17.67
CA GLU A 209 27.71 15.83 -18.33
C GLU A 209 26.32 15.70 -18.94
N GLY A 210 25.40 16.56 -18.51
CA GLY A 210 24.00 16.58 -18.90
C GLY A 210 23.40 17.98 -18.88
N ALA A 211 22.18 18.12 -19.42
CA ALA A 211 21.52 19.41 -19.66
C ALA A 211 21.10 20.15 -18.39
N VAL A 212 20.90 21.46 -18.51
CA VAL A 212 20.43 22.37 -17.45
C VAL A 212 19.18 23.11 -17.97
N PRO A 213 18.10 23.24 -17.17
CA PRO A 213 16.92 24.03 -17.54
C PRO A 213 17.27 25.46 -17.95
N GLY A 214 16.68 25.93 -19.05
CA GLY A 214 16.96 27.25 -19.63
C GLY A 214 18.23 27.33 -20.48
N GLY A 215 19.07 26.29 -20.52
CA GLY A 215 20.20 26.17 -21.45
C GLY A 215 21.53 25.76 -20.82
N GLY A 216 22.35 25.09 -21.62
CA GLY A 216 23.74 24.74 -21.27
C GLY A 216 23.89 23.30 -20.81
N ARG A 217 24.97 23.02 -20.07
CA ARG A 217 25.26 21.69 -19.52
C ARG A 217 26.05 21.80 -18.23
N THR A 218 25.91 20.80 -17.36
CA THR A 218 26.66 20.70 -16.10
C THR A 218 27.04 19.24 -15.81
N ALA A 219 28.09 19.06 -15.00
CA ALA A 219 28.56 17.76 -14.54
C ALA A 219 27.96 17.45 -13.16
N LEU A 220 27.25 16.33 -13.03
CA LEU A 220 26.66 15.87 -11.76
C LEU A 220 27.19 14.48 -11.37
N THR A 221 27.13 14.18 -10.08
CA THR A 221 27.67 12.94 -9.48
C THR A 221 26.60 12.25 -8.63
N GLY A 222 26.45 10.93 -8.76
CA GLY A 222 25.46 10.11 -8.06
C GLY A 222 24.89 8.95 -8.89
N SER A 223 24.34 7.93 -8.22
CA SER A 223 23.70 6.76 -8.86
C SER A 223 22.52 7.15 -9.77
N SER A 224 21.84 8.26 -9.44
CA SER A 224 20.82 8.92 -10.26
C SER A 224 21.27 9.24 -11.70
N PHE A 225 22.55 9.54 -11.92
CA PHE A 225 23.10 9.85 -13.25
C PHE A 225 23.76 8.65 -13.93
N ALA A 226 24.13 7.62 -13.17
CA ALA A 226 24.54 6.31 -13.69
C ALA A 226 23.35 5.51 -14.26
N THR A 227 22.19 5.57 -13.59
CA THR A 227 20.93 4.89 -13.96
C THR A 227 20.49 5.13 -15.42
N PRO A 228 20.41 6.37 -15.94
CA PRO A 228 20.02 6.62 -17.34
C PRO A 228 21.03 6.11 -18.37
N LEU A 229 22.32 5.95 -18.01
CA LEU A 229 23.29 5.33 -18.90
C LEU A 229 22.96 3.85 -19.11
N VAL A 230 22.61 3.13 -18.04
CA VAL A 230 22.14 1.74 -18.08
C VAL A 230 20.80 1.61 -18.83
N SER A 231 19.83 2.47 -18.52
CA SER A 231 18.53 2.53 -19.22
C SER A 231 18.69 2.75 -20.73
N GLY A 232 19.61 3.65 -21.12
CA GLY A 232 19.96 3.88 -22.51
C GLY A 232 20.63 2.68 -23.18
N VAL A 233 21.58 2.02 -22.51
CA VAL A 233 22.23 0.80 -23.03
C VAL A 233 21.19 -0.31 -23.22
N ALA A 234 20.30 -0.53 -22.23
CA ALA A 234 19.20 -1.49 -22.35
C ALA A 234 18.30 -1.17 -23.57
N ALA A 235 18.02 0.11 -23.86
CA ALA A 235 17.23 0.49 -25.03
C ALA A 235 17.92 0.14 -26.36
N LEU A 236 19.25 0.32 -26.46
CA LEU A 236 20.03 -0.11 -27.62
C LEU A 236 20.02 -1.64 -27.79
N LEU A 237 20.04 -2.39 -26.68
CA LEU A 237 19.93 -3.86 -26.68
C LEU A 237 18.55 -4.34 -27.16
N VAL A 238 17.46 -3.70 -26.73
CA VAL A 238 16.10 -4.02 -27.22
C VAL A 238 15.99 -3.71 -28.72
N GLY A 239 16.54 -2.58 -29.19
CA GLY A 239 16.62 -2.29 -30.62
C GLY A 239 17.43 -3.33 -31.41
N ALA A 240 18.46 -3.94 -30.80
CA ALA A 240 19.23 -5.02 -31.40
C ALA A 240 18.48 -6.37 -31.43
N GLN A 241 17.47 -6.57 -30.59
CA GLN A 241 16.54 -7.70 -30.70
C GLN A 241 15.62 -7.51 -31.91
N GLY A 242 15.02 -6.33 -32.06
CA GLY A 242 14.16 -5.96 -33.19
C GLY A 242 14.87 -6.05 -34.54
N ARG A 243 16.05 -5.43 -34.67
CA ARG A 243 16.91 -5.53 -35.87
C ARG A 243 17.34 -6.96 -36.21
N ALA A 244 17.41 -7.85 -35.22
CA ALA A 244 17.66 -9.29 -35.41
C ALA A 244 16.39 -10.12 -35.70
N GLY A 245 15.24 -9.48 -35.96
CA GLY A 245 13.98 -10.16 -36.28
C GLY A 245 13.30 -10.84 -35.10
N ARG A 246 13.69 -10.52 -33.86
CA ARG A 246 13.06 -11.04 -32.63
C ARG A 246 12.03 -10.05 -32.09
N ARG A 247 11.06 -10.55 -31.33
CA ARG A 247 10.24 -9.70 -30.46
C ARG A 247 11.14 -9.01 -29.43
N ALA A 248 10.81 -7.77 -29.07
CA ALA A 248 11.42 -7.07 -27.96
C ALA A 248 11.24 -7.85 -26.64
N ASP A 249 12.34 -8.06 -25.92
CA ASP A 249 12.41 -8.63 -24.57
C ASP A 249 13.35 -7.74 -23.71
N PRO A 250 12.83 -6.64 -23.14
CA PRO A 250 13.57 -5.78 -22.23
C PRO A 250 14.15 -6.51 -21.02
N GLN A 251 13.46 -7.54 -20.53
CA GLN A 251 13.94 -8.36 -19.42
C GLN A 251 15.17 -9.19 -19.82
N ALA A 252 15.28 -9.68 -21.06
CA ALA A 252 16.53 -10.25 -21.58
C ALA A 252 17.64 -9.20 -21.75
N ALA A 253 17.31 -7.96 -22.11
CA ALA A 253 18.30 -6.88 -22.15
C ALA A 253 18.88 -6.59 -20.76
N GLY A 254 18.04 -6.54 -19.72
CA GLY A 254 18.50 -6.43 -18.32
C GLY A 254 19.37 -7.61 -17.87
N ARG A 255 18.95 -8.86 -18.16
CA ARG A 255 19.77 -10.06 -17.90
C ARG A 255 21.12 -10.02 -18.62
N ALA A 256 21.17 -9.51 -19.86
CA ALA A 256 22.41 -9.39 -20.63
C ALA A 256 23.34 -8.28 -20.12
N VAL A 257 22.82 -7.23 -19.47
CA VAL A 257 23.66 -6.26 -18.72
C VAL A 257 24.32 -6.94 -17.52
N LEU A 258 23.55 -7.68 -16.70
CA LEU A 258 24.10 -8.37 -15.52
C LEU A 258 25.08 -9.50 -15.88
N GLN A 259 24.76 -10.34 -16.87
CA GLN A 259 25.67 -11.39 -17.38
C GLN A 259 26.86 -10.83 -18.18
N GLY A 260 26.70 -9.62 -18.71
CA GLY A 260 27.71 -8.89 -19.45
C GLY A 260 28.72 -8.19 -18.55
N ALA A 261 28.36 -7.89 -17.30
CA ALA A 261 29.16 -7.09 -16.39
C ALA A 261 30.59 -7.64 -16.20
N ASP A 262 31.55 -6.73 -16.06
CA ASP A 262 32.93 -7.08 -15.76
C ASP A 262 33.08 -7.32 -14.25
N THR A 263 33.47 -8.55 -13.91
CA THR A 263 33.53 -9.06 -12.55
C THR A 263 34.99 -9.11 -12.11
N ALA A 264 35.51 -7.98 -11.64
CA ALA A 264 36.86 -7.89 -11.08
C ALA A 264 37.05 -8.98 -9.99
N PRO A 265 38.17 -9.74 -9.98
CA PRO A 265 38.34 -10.84 -9.03
C PRO A 265 38.48 -10.34 -7.58
N CYS A 266 37.40 -10.39 -6.81
CA CYS A 266 37.43 -10.16 -5.37
C CYS A 266 38.33 -11.19 -4.68
N THR A 267 39.34 -10.75 -3.93
CA THR A 267 40.10 -11.63 -3.03
C THR A 267 39.45 -11.65 -1.64
N PRO A 268 39.62 -12.73 -0.85
CA PRO A 268 39.07 -12.80 0.51
C PRO A 268 39.58 -11.73 1.49
N ALA A 269 40.60 -10.94 1.12
CA ALA A 269 41.10 -9.83 1.93
C ALA A 269 40.26 -8.54 1.76
N GLU A 270 39.56 -8.38 0.64
CA GLU A 270 38.82 -7.17 0.24
C GLU A 270 37.31 -7.29 0.55
N ALA A 271 36.93 -8.27 1.36
CA ALA A 271 35.55 -8.77 1.48
C ALA A 271 34.44 -7.72 1.72
N PRO A 272 34.64 -6.63 2.52
CA PRO A 272 33.63 -5.58 2.65
C PRO A 272 33.46 -4.75 1.37
N GLU A 273 34.58 -4.38 0.74
CA GLU A 273 34.66 -3.51 -0.44
C GLU A 273 34.12 -4.22 -1.68
N CYS A 274 34.36 -5.53 -1.81
CA CYS A 274 33.79 -6.34 -2.89
C CYS A 274 32.27 -6.26 -2.98
N ARG A 275 31.54 -6.12 -1.85
CA ARG A 275 30.07 -5.98 -1.87
C ARG A 275 29.60 -4.68 -2.53
N ARG A 276 30.44 -3.65 -2.51
CA ARG A 276 30.17 -2.35 -3.16
C ARG A 276 30.23 -2.45 -4.68
N ARG A 277 30.88 -3.49 -5.24
CA ARG A 277 30.95 -3.75 -6.69
C ARG A 277 29.66 -4.35 -7.28
N LEU A 278 28.68 -4.70 -6.44
CA LEU A 278 27.40 -5.33 -6.82
C LEU A 278 27.65 -6.62 -7.62
N VAL A 279 26.98 -6.85 -8.76
CA VAL A 279 27.31 -7.95 -9.68
C VAL A 279 28.61 -7.66 -10.47
N GLY A 280 28.92 -6.39 -10.76
CA GLY A 280 30.09 -5.96 -11.52
C GLY A 280 29.86 -4.64 -12.26
N HIS A 281 30.81 -4.27 -13.13
CA HIS A 281 30.78 -3.01 -13.88
C HIS A 281 30.16 -3.16 -15.28
N LEU A 282 29.45 -2.12 -15.75
CA LEU A 282 28.75 -2.09 -17.04
C LEU A 282 29.69 -2.25 -18.25
N ASP A 283 29.77 -3.45 -18.81
CA ASP A 283 30.31 -3.69 -20.16
C ASP A 283 29.16 -3.77 -21.19
N ALA A 284 28.88 -2.63 -21.81
CA ALA A 284 27.88 -2.54 -22.87
C ALA A 284 28.26 -3.34 -24.13
N ALA A 285 29.55 -3.57 -24.40
CA ALA A 285 30.01 -4.31 -25.57
C ALA A 285 29.74 -5.81 -25.41
N ARG A 286 30.07 -6.37 -24.25
CA ARG A 286 29.77 -7.77 -23.90
C ARG A 286 28.27 -8.02 -23.77
N ALA A 287 27.50 -7.10 -23.17
CA ALA A 287 26.04 -7.16 -23.17
C ALA A 287 25.45 -7.17 -24.60
N TYR A 288 25.99 -6.34 -25.50
CA TYR A 288 25.58 -6.31 -26.91
C TYR A 288 25.95 -7.60 -27.65
N GLU A 289 27.12 -8.19 -27.39
CA GLU A 289 27.49 -9.48 -27.97
C GLU A 289 26.61 -10.63 -27.47
N LEU A 290 26.26 -10.68 -26.19
CA LEU A 290 25.32 -11.66 -25.63
C LEU A 290 23.95 -11.58 -26.33
N ILE A 291 23.37 -10.39 -26.42
CA ILE A 291 22.09 -10.16 -27.12
C ILE A 291 22.19 -10.49 -28.61
N SER A 292 23.30 -10.16 -29.28
CA SER A 292 23.45 -10.33 -30.73
C SER A 292 23.71 -11.78 -31.16
N ARG A 293 24.38 -12.59 -30.34
CA ARG A 293 24.63 -14.02 -30.61
C ARG A 293 23.36 -14.87 -30.47
N GLY A 294 22.46 -14.48 -29.56
CA GLY A 294 21.23 -15.19 -29.24
C GLY A 294 21.47 -16.40 -28.33
N ASP A 295 20.52 -16.69 -27.45
CA ASP A 295 20.60 -17.83 -26.52
C ASP A 295 20.41 -19.17 -27.28
N PRO A 296 21.36 -20.11 -27.21
CA PRO A 296 21.25 -21.44 -27.81
C PRO A 296 19.99 -22.23 -27.42
N THR A 297 19.38 -21.95 -26.26
CA THR A 297 18.16 -22.66 -25.79
C THR A 297 16.97 -22.54 -26.76
N THR A 298 16.88 -21.44 -27.51
CA THR A 298 15.67 -21.07 -28.28
C THR A 298 15.50 -21.79 -29.61
N ARG A 299 16.42 -22.68 -30.02
CA ARG A 299 16.38 -23.35 -31.34
C ARG A 299 15.58 -24.66 -31.42
N GLN A 300 14.96 -25.14 -30.34
CA GLN A 300 14.17 -26.39 -30.34
C GLN A 300 12.73 -26.21 -29.86
N ALA A 301 11.95 -25.38 -30.56
CA ALA A 301 10.50 -25.26 -30.42
C ALA A 301 9.80 -25.19 -31.80
N GLY A 302 10.13 -26.11 -32.72
CA GLY A 302 9.75 -25.99 -34.13
C GLY A 302 9.82 -27.26 -34.98
N ALA A 303 9.64 -28.44 -34.39
CA ALA A 303 9.47 -29.71 -35.12
C ALA A 303 8.55 -30.65 -34.33
N GLY A 304 7.71 -31.42 -35.01
CA GLY A 304 6.63 -32.19 -34.38
C GLY A 304 6.87 -33.70 -34.24
N THR A 305 6.07 -34.32 -33.38
CA THR A 305 5.60 -35.72 -33.43
C THR A 305 6.62 -36.84 -33.67
N THR A 306 6.92 -37.64 -32.64
CA THR A 306 6.37 -39.01 -32.44
C THR A 306 6.95 -39.63 -31.15
N ALA A 307 6.41 -40.78 -30.73
CA ALA A 307 6.85 -41.51 -29.54
C ALA A 307 7.79 -42.68 -29.90
N ASP A 308 8.65 -43.11 -28.96
CA ASP A 308 8.76 -44.49 -28.42
C ASP A 308 9.98 -44.61 -27.47
N GLY A 309 10.13 -45.73 -26.76
CA GLY A 309 11.45 -46.33 -26.49
C GLY A 309 12.09 -46.11 -25.11
N ALA A 310 12.13 -47.17 -24.31
CA ALA A 310 12.95 -47.27 -23.09
C ALA A 310 14.47 -47.14 -23.39
N ARG A 311 15.38 -46.91 -22.42
CA ARG A 311 15.79 -47.90 -21.38
C ARG A 311 16.76 -47.30 -20.35
N ARG A 312 16.90 -47.96 -19.19
CA ARG A 312 17.91 -47.67 -18.15
C ARG A 312 19.34 -48.05 -18.60
N THR A 313 20.33 -47.28 -18.13
CA THR A 313 21.65 -47.81 -17.74
C THR A 313 22.16 -47.07 -16.49
N THR A 314 22.91 -47.77 -15.63
CA THR A 314 23.49 -47.28 -14.36
C THR A 314 24.97 -46.96 -14.51
N LEU A 315 25.54 -46.09 -13.63
CA LEU A 315 26.72 -46.40 -12.79
C LEU A 315 27.16 -45.22 -11.92
N SER A 316 27.74 -45.56 -10.76
CA SER A 316 28.40 -44.72 -9.73
C SER A 316 29.30 -45.65 -8.88
N PRO A 317 30.15 -45.16 -7.95
CA PRO A 317 30.97 -43.94 -7.89
C PRO A 317 32.49 -44.30 -7.70
N GLU A 318 33.36 -43.33 -7.37
CA GLU A 318 34.34 -43.37 -6.25
C GLU A 318 35.49 -42.34 -6.37
N ALA A 319 35.74 -41.56 -5.29
CA ALA A 319 37.03 -40.97 -4.86
C ALA A 319 36.84 -40.27 -3.48
N ARG A 320 37.91 -40.03 -2.70
CA ARG A 320 37.82 -39.72 -1.24
C ARG A 320 39.07 -39.00 -0.69
N VAL A 321 38.98 -38.45 0.53
CA VAL A 321 40.08 -37.99 1.46
C VAL A 321 40.68 -36.57 1.17
N ALA A 322 41.20 -35.77 2.12
CA ALA A 322 40.76 -35.36 3.49
C ALA A 322 41.65 -34.22 4.10
N ALA A 323 41.04 -33.38 4.96
CA ALA A 323 41.54 -32.79 6.24
C ALA A 323 42.84 -31.95 6.42
N ALA A 324 42.64 -30.72 6.95
CA ALA A 324 43.29 -30.06 8.11
C ALA A 324 44.72 -29.44 8.07
N GLY A 325 44.88 -28.27 8.75
CA GLY A 325 46.19 -27.68 9.15
C GLY A 325 46.18 -26.19 9.57
N ALA A 326 46.68 -25.89 10.79
CA ALA A 326 47.03 -24.57 11.38
C ALA A 326 48.16 -24.82 12.44
N PRO A 327 48.78 -23.85 13.19
CA PRO A 327 48.47 -22.41 13.42
C PRO A 327 49.70 -21.44 13.59
N SER A 328 49.46 -20.23 14.14
CA SER A 328 50.41 -19.30 14.86
C SER A 328 51.43 -18.47 14.01
N SER A 329 51.76 -17.19 14.32
CA SER A 329 52.24 -16.62 15.61
C SER A 329 52.28 -15.05 15.64
N LEU A 330 52.92 -14.43 16.66
CA LEU A 330 52.82 -13.03 17.13
C LEU A 330 53.63 -11.95 16.34
N GLY A 331 53.29 -10.66 16.48
CA GLY A 331 54.14 -9.50 16.11
C GLY A 331 53.67 -8.11 16.60
N THR A 332 54.48 -7.43 17.42
CA THR A 332 54.25 -6.22 18.25
C THR A 332 54.05 -4.85 17.56
N VAL A 333 53.50 -3.88 18.31
CA VAL A 333 53.40 -2.41 18.00
C VAL A 333 54.76 -1.67 18.18
N PRO A 334 54.96 -0.42 17.68
CA PRO A 334 54.67 0.78 18.49
C PRO A 334 54.15 2.04 17.71
N SER A 335 54.11 3.18 18.43
CA SER A 335 53.57 4.53 18.16
C SER A 335 54.21 5.31 16.98
N ASP A 336 53.67 6.45 16.50
CA ASP A 336 53.70 7.79 17.16
C ASP A 336 52.59 8.77 16.71
N SER A 337 52.58 9.97 17.31
CA SER A 337 51.56 11.03 17.23
C SER A 337 51.95 12.23 16.35
N HIS A 338 50.98 13.13 16.05
CA HIS A 338 51.16 14.58 16.15
C HIS A 338 49.83 15.36 16.14
N GLU A 339 49.90 16.64 16.53
CA GLU A 339 48.77 17.56 16.76
C GLU A 339 48.60 18.57 15.61
N GLY A 340 47.47 19.30 15.57
CA GLY A 340 47.33 20.50 14.73
C GLY A 340 45.91 21.07 14.65
N ALA A 341 45.65 22.20 15.31
CA ALA A 341 44.36 22.92 15.26
C ALA A 341 44.55 24.41 14.98
N SER A 342 43.61 25.07 14.26
CA SER A 342 43.34 26.53 14.34
C SER A 342 42.10 27.00 13.53
N THR A 343 41.00 27.24 14.25
CA THR A 343 40.23 28.52 14.39
C THR A 343 40.03 29.55 13.24
N MET A 344 38.89 30.27 13.36
CA MET A 344 38.51 31.61 12.83
C MET A 344 38.01 31.75 11.38
N ASP A 345 37.10 32.68 11.00
CA ASP A 345 35.97 33.37 11.69
C ASP A 345 35.16 34.25 10.69
N THR A 346 34.07 34.87 11.15
CA THR A 346 33.43 36.13 10.69
C THR A 346 32.64 36.26 9.37
N GLN A 347 31.32 36.44 9.53
CA GLN A 347 30.47 37.57 9.05
C GLN A 347 30.39 37.98 7.56
N SER A 348 29.16 38.09 7.02
CA SER A 348 28.45 39.40 6.91
C SER A 348 27.09 39.32 6.17
N SER A 349 26.24 40.35 6.36
CA SER A 349 25.02 40.64 5.59
C SER A 349 24.94 42.15 5.33
N PRO A 350 24.17 42.64 4.34
CA PRO A 350 22.84 43.19 4.68
C PRO A 350 21.75 43.06 3.58
N ALA A 351 20.54 43.54 3.87
CA ALA A 351 19.31 43.50 3.04
C ALA A 351 19.11 44.76 2.15
N VAL A 352 17.99 44.85 1.39
CA VAL A 352 17.25 46.13 1.08
C VAL A 352 15.88 45.96 0.33
N THR A 353 14.77 46.29 1.02
CA THR A 353 13.47 46.87 0.50
C THR A 353 12.60 46.14 -0.57
N PRO A 354 11.38 46.62 -0.95
CA PRO A 354 10.45 47.62 -0.35
C PRO A 354 8.99 47.08 -0.12
N GLN A 355 8.07 47.97 0.29
CA GLN A 355 6.65 47.71 0.62
C GLN A 355 5.71 48.74 -0.06
N ALA A 356 4.43 48.40 -0.34
CA ALA A 356 3.41 49.33 -0.88
C ALA A 356 1.95 49.01 -0.44
N ALA A 357 1.06 50.00 -0.54
CA ALA A 357 -0.39 50.00 -0.22
C ALA A 357 -1.05 51.26 -0.89
N PRO A 358 -2.33 51.69 -0.67
CA PRO A 358 -3.52 51.09 -0.01
C PRO A 358 -4.82 51.23 -0.88
N ILE A 359 -6.06 51.10 -0.31
CA ILE A 359 -7.22 52.07 -0.43
C ILE A 359 -8.62 51.51 0.00
N ALA A 360 -9.29 52.24 0.93
CA ALA A 360 -10.74 52.51 1.18
C ALA A 360 -11.86 51.43 1.35
N GLN A 361 -12.95 51.87 2.03
CA GLN A 361 -14.24 51.19 2.35
C GLN A 361 -15.43 51.86 1.60
N PRO A 362 -16.72 51.41 1.74
CA PRO A 362 -17.58 51.88 2.87
C PRO A 362 -18.63 50.86 3.41
N ALA A 363 -19.39 51.28 4.45
CA ALA A 363 -20.55 50.61 5.09
C ALA A 363 -21.83 51.52 4.91
N PRO A 364 -22.97 51.45 5.67
CA PRO A 364 -23.46 50.54 6.73
C PRO A 364 -24.97 50.15 6.63
N ILE A 365 -25.58 49.59 7.70
CA ILE A 365 -26.95 49.87 8.28
C ILE A 365 -27.19 48.94 9.51
N ALA A 366 -28.14 49.25 10.41
CA ALA A 366 -28.34 48.58 11.72
C ALA A 366 -29.81 48.60 12.25
N GLN A 367 -30.02 48.12 13.49
CA GLN A 367 -31.21 48.24 14.39
C GLN A 367 -32.36 47.22 14.25
N ASP A 368 -33.17 46.85 15.27
CA ASP A 368 -33.02 46.77 16.76
C ASP A 368 -34.23 45.99 17.37
N ALA A 369 -34.06 45.15 18.42
CA ALA A 369 -35.17 44.52 19.20
C ALA A 369 -34.73 43.88 20.58
N PRO A 370 -35.60 43.78 21.63
CA PRO A 370 -35.24 43.20 22.94
C PRO A 370 -36.16 42.06 23.51
N HIS A 371 -35.93 41.69 24.78
CA HIS A 371 -36.51 40.57 25.59
C HIS A 371 -37.91 40.83 26.23
N GLU A 372 -38.59 39.76 26.69
CA GLU A 372 -38.92 39.51 28.14
C GLU A 372 -39.57 38.11 28.41
N ALA A 373 -39.89 37.75 29.67
CA ALA A 373 -40.34 36.41 30.14
C ALA A 373 -41.22 36.47 31.43
N VAL A 374 -41.85 35.35 31.90
CA VAL A 374 -42.30 35.05 33.31
C VAL A 374 -43.01 33.65 33.46
N ALA A 375 -43.15 33.11 34.70
CA ALA A 375 -43.74 31.78 35.10
C ALA A 375 -44.96 31.94 36.08
N PRO A 376 -45.33 31.13 37.15
CA PRO A 376 -44.81 29.86 37.75
C PRO A 376 -45.82 28.79 38.37
N ALA A 377 -45.30 27.57 38.66
CA ALA A 377 -45.53 26.68 39.84
C ALA A 377 -46.88 25.97 40.27
N GLY A 378 -46.75 24.77 40.90
CA GLY A 378 -47.79 23.96 41.63
C GLY A 378 -47.24 22.62 42.23
N ALA A 379 -47.87 21.95 43.23
CA ALA A 379 -47.26 20.79 43.98
C ALA A 379 -48.19 19.80 44.79
N ARG A 380 -47.66 18.59 45.20
CA ARG A 380 -47.89 17.71 46.42
C ARG A 380 -48.32 16.19 46.31
N ALA A 381 -47.48 15.31 46.91
CA ALA A 381 -47.70 14.19 47.91
C ALA A 381 -48.71 12.98 47.79
N GLY A 382 -48.34 11.78 48.34
CA GLY A 382 -49.22 10.59 48.63
C GLY A 382 -48.51 9.26 49.06
N SER A 383 -49.19 8.28 49.72
CA SER A 383 -48.65 6.99 50.31
C SER A 383 -49.76 5.92 50.59
N GLY A 384 -49.59 4.66 51.08
CA GLY A 384 -48.46 3.76 51.48
C GLY A 384 -48.87 2.48 52.30
N THR A 385 -47.91 1.63 52.76
CA THR A 385 -47.93 0.56 53.84
C THR A 385 -48.48 -0.92 53.66
N GLY A 386 -47.78 -1.92 54.25
CA GLY A 386 -48.26 -3.28 54.71
C GLY A 386 -47.70 -4.57 54.01
N ALA A 387 -47.76 -5.83 54.51
CA ALA A 387 -47.76 -6.43 55.88
C ALA A 387 -47.63 -8.01 55.97
N THR A 388 -46.62 -8.54 56.71
CA THR A 388 -46.54 -9.74 57.66
C THR A 388 -46.97 -11.23 57.40
N ASP A 389 -46.05 -12.16 57.77
CA ASP A 389 -46.12 -13.53 58.41
C ASP A 389 -46.84 -14.77 57.74
N GLY A 390 -46.45 -16.07 57.92
CA GLY A 390 -45.25 -16.72 58.55
C GLY A 390 -45.35 -18.29 58.75
N VAL A 391 -44.21 -18.96 59.09
CA VAL A 391 -44.01 -20.34 59.69
C VAL A 391 -43.65 -21.61 58.83
N ALA A 392 -42.40 -22.11 59.02
CA ALA A 392 -41.76 -23.47 59.07
C ALA A 392 -42.48 -24.80 58.63
N ALA A 393 -41.83 -25.94 58.26
CA ALA A 393 -40.45 -26.44 57.97
C ALA A 393 -40.56 -27.84 57.24
N ALA A 394 -39.57 -28.57 56.69
CA ALA A 394 -38.14 -28.77 57.01
C ALA A 394 -37.25 -29.32 55.84
N SER A 395 -35.96 -29.53 56.13
CA SER A 395 -34.75 -29.77 55.28
C SER A 395 -34.54 -31.23 54.77
N PRO A 396 -33.50 -31.62 53.95
CA PRO A 396 -32.20 -30.93 53.75
C PRO A 396 -31.40 -30.98 52.41
N ALA A 397 -30.47 -30.00 52.31
CA ALA A 397 -29.12 -30.00 51.68
C ALA A 397 -28.93 -30.06 50.15
N PRO A 398 -27.83 -29.50 49.60
CA PRO A 398 -27.07 -28.30 50.01
C PRO A 398 -26.90 -27.25 48.88
N VAL A 399 -26.34 -26.07 49.18
CA VAL A 399 -26.30 -24.89 48.27
C VAL A 399 -24.89 -24.26 48.18
N PRO A 400 -24.41 -23.92 46.97
CA PRO A 400 -23.51 -22.77 46.72
C PRO A 400 -24.29 -21.55 46.15
N PRO A 401 -23.79 -20.31 46.32
CA PRO A 401 -24.64 -19.11 46.36
C PRO A 401 -24.96 -18.44 45.00
N PRO A 402 -26.04 -17.62 44.95
CA PRO A 402 -26.42 -16.79 43.79
C PRO A 402 -25.74 -15.40 43.78
N GLU A 403 -26.00 -14.63 42.71
CA GLU A 403 -25.43 -13.32 42.39
C GLU A 403 -25.83 -12.17 43.36
N PRO A 404 -24.97 -11.14 43.53
CA PRO A 404 -25.34 -9.87 44.14
C PRO A 404 -25.99 -8.90 43.13
N ALA A 405 -27.08 -8.25 43.53
CA ALA A 405 -27.78 -7.21 42.78
C ALA A 405 -27.09 -5.82 42.89
N PRO A 406 -27.43 -4.81 42.05
CA PRO A 406 -26.56 -3.67 41.78
C PRO A 406 -26.65 -2.52 42.81
N LEU A 407 -25.63 -1.65 42.81
CA LEU A 407 -25.66 -0.33 43.44
C LEU A 407 -25.90 0.77 42.40
N THR A 408 -26.58 1.84 42.83
CA THR A 408 -27.08 2.93 41.98
C THR A 408 -26.36 4.26 42.26
N GLY A 409 -26.25 5.16 41.28
CA GLY A 409 -25.75 6.51 41.55
C GLY A 409 -25.30 7.40 40.38
N ALA A 410 -26.22 7.85 39.52
CA ALA A 410 -26.15 9.11 38.76
C ALA A 410 -27.49 9.37 38.05
N THR A 411 -27.82 10.62 37.69
CA THR A 411 -29.13 10.97 37.08
C THR A 411 -28.99 12.01 35.98
N ALA A 412 -29.45 11.70 34.76
CA ALA A 412 -29.58 12.67 33.67
C ALA A 412 -30.71 12.32 32.67
N LEU A 413 -31.77 13.14 32.70
CA LEU A 413 -32.53 13.66 31.53
C LEU A 413 -32.93 12.69 30.39
N GLY A 414 -33.99 11.91 30.66
CA GLY A 414 -35.22 11.84 29.84
C GLY A 414 -35.12 11.74 28.31
N LEU A 415 -35.27 10.52 27.78
CA LEU A 415 -35.81 10.24 26.44
C LEU A 415 -37.24 9.69 26.55
N ALA A 416 -38.10 10.03 25.58
CA ALA A 416 -39.48 9.52 25.51
C ALA A 416 -39.51 8.05 25.05
N PRO A 417 -40.45 7.22 25.55
CA PRO A 417 -40.49 5.80 25.25
C PRO A 417 -40.90 5.50 23.79
N ALA A 418 -40.22 4.53 23.17
CA ALA A 418 -40.56 4.05 21.84
C ALA A 418 -41.95 3.39 21.80
N ALA A 419 -42.73 3.69 20.76
CA ALA A 419 -43.99 2.99 20.50
C ALA A 419 -43.72 1.57 19.98
N ALA A 420 -44.40 0.57 20.54
CA ALA A 420 -44.23 -0.82 20.15
C ALA A 420 -44.82 -1.08 18.74
N VAL A 421 -44.01 -1.64 17.84
CA VAL A 421 -44.44 -2.06 16.51
C VAL A 421 -44.85 -3.54 16.55
N ALA A 422 -46.15 -3.80 16.36
CA ALA A 422 -46.68 -5.15 16.17
C ALA A 422 -46.32 -5.69 14.77
N PRO A 423 -46.21 -7.02 14.57
CA PRO A 423 -45.68 -7.59 13.33
C PRO A 423 -46.62 -7.39 12.14
N ALA A 424 -46.06 -6.89 11.02
CA ALA A 424 -46.76 -6.79 9.75
C ALA A 424 -46.78 -8.13 9.00
N ALA A 425 -47.92 -8.50 8.45
CA ALA A 425 -48.10 -9.69 7.61
C ALA A 425 -47.49 -9.48 6.19
N PRO A 426 -47.09 -10.56 5.47
CA PRO A 426 -46.43 -10.43 4.18
C PRO A 426 -47.36 -9.92 3.08
N ALA A 427 -46.84 -8.98 2.27
CA ALA A 427 -47.47 -8.44 1.07
C ALA A 427 -46.88 -9.08 -0.22
N PRO A 428 -47.56 -9.02 -1.38
CA PRO A 428 -47.51 -10.11 -2.36
C PRO A 428 -46.39 -10.00 -3.41
N ALA A 429 -46.07 -11.15 -4.01
CA ALA A 429 -45.17 -11.25 -5.15
C ALA A 429 -45.71 -10.53 -6.39
N ALA A 430 -44.87 -9.71 -7.02
CA ALA A 430 -45.18 -9.04 -8.29
C ALA A 430 -45.09 -10.03 -9.47
N ALA A 431 -46.08 -10.02 -10.36
CA ALA A 431 -46.08 -10.82 -11.58
C ALA A 431 -45.25 -10.13 -12.70
N PRO A 432 -44.52 -10.88 -13.54
CA PRO A 432 -43.76 -10.31 -14.65
C PRO A 432 -44.67 -9.85 -15.80
N CYS A 433 -44.33 -8.74 -16.43
CA CYS A 433 -45.05 -8.23 -17.61
C CYS A 433 -44.86 -9.18 -18.80
N ALA A 434 -45.96 -9.57 -19.45
CA ALA A 434 -45.94 -10.44 -20.61
C ALA A 434 -45.95 -9.65 -21.92
N CYS A 435 -44.95 -9.88 -22.77
CA CYS A 435 -44.99 -9.51 -24.19
C CYS A 435 -45.27 -10.78 -25.02
N GLN A 436 -46.40 -10.83 -25.72
CA GLN A 436 -46.74 -11.95 -26.61
C GLN A 436 -46.09 -11.78 -27.99
N GLY A 437 -45.51 -12.84 -28.55
CA GLY A 437 -44.85 -12.78 -29.85
C GLY A 437 -44.47 -14.13 -30.46
N GLY A 438 -45.45 -14.84 -31.04
CA GLY A 438 -45.22 -15.86 -32.07
C GLY A 438 -44.51 -17.16 -31.67
N ALA A 439 -45.27 -18.23 -31.42
CA ALA A 439 -44.69 -19.56 -31.20
C ALA A 439 -44.34 -20.28 -32.53
N ARG A 440 -43.15 -20.87 -32.61
CA ARG A 440 -42.87 -22.07 -33.42
C ARG A 440 -42.00 -23.03 -32.63
N ALA A 441 -42.40 -24.30 -32.59
CA ALA A 441 -41.64 -25.35 -31.94
C ALA A 441 -40.56 -25.90 -32.88
N GLY A 442 -39.37 -26.15 -32.34
CA GLY A 442 -38.25 -26.82 -33.00
C GLY A 442 -37.22 -27.20 -31.94
N GLY A 443 -36.75 -28.45 -31.95
CA GLY A 443 -35.75 -28.91 -30.98
C GLY A 443 -34.40 -28.24 -31.23
N GLY A 444 -33.92 -27.46 -30.28
CA GLY A 444 -32.66 -26.74 -30.36
C GLY A 444 -32.03 -26.53 -28.98
N VAL A 445 -30.71 -26.44 -28.95
CA VAL A 445 -29.91 -26.20 -27.74
C VAL A 445 -30.37 -24.91 -27.06
N ARG A 446 -30.60 -24.93 -25.73
CA ARG A 446 -30.79 -23.70 -24.97
C ARG A 446 -29.49 -22.87 -25.00
N PRO A 447 -29.47 -21.66 -25.58
CA PRO A 447 -28.33 -20.77 -25.38
C PRO A 447 -28.33 -20.32 -23.92
N SER A 448 -27.15 -20.25 -23.30
CA SER A 448 -26.97 -19.77 -21.92
C SER A 448 -27.01 -18.24 -21.86
N CYS A 449 -28.16 -17.66 -22.21
CA CYS A 449 -28.41 -16.23 -22.14
C CYS A 449 -28.99 -15.85 -20.76
N ALA A 450 -28.12 -15.85 -19.75
CA ALA A 450 -28.31 -15.07 -18.53
C ALA A 450 -27.27 -13.95 -18.54
N SER A 451 -27.70 -12.71 -18.30
CA SER A 451 -26.82 -11.54 -18.28
C SER A 451 -25.90 -11.56 -17.07
N THR A 452 -24.59 -11.66 -17.29
CA THR A 452 -23.57 -11.87 -16.23
C THR A 452 -23.31 -10.69 -15.30
N ASN A 453 -24.00 -9.55 -15.47
CA ASN A 453 -23.74 -8.31 -14.73
C ASN A 453 -24.74 -8.02 -13.59
N ASP A 454 -25.87 -8.72 -13.51
CA ASP A 454 -27.06 -8.27 -12.77
C ASP A 454 -27.13 -8.76 -11.29
N ARG A 455 -26.00 -9.21 -10.73
CA ARG A 455 -25.91 -9.58 -9.30
C ARG A 455 -25.67 -8.35 -8.42
N PRO A 456 -26.46 -8.13 -7.35
CA PRO A 456 -26.32 -6.97 -6.47
C PRO A 456 -24.91 -6.81 -5.89
N LEU A 457 -24.42 -5.57 -5.88
CA LEU A 457 -23.14 -5.20 -5.29
C LEU A 457 -23.26 -5.05 -3.78
N VAL A 458 -22.21 -5.44 -3.06
CA VAL A 458 -22.07 -5.24 -1.62
C VAL A 458 -20.76 -4.52 -1.32
N TYR A 459 -20.81 -3.48 -0.50
CA TYR A 459 -19.63 -2.88 0.12
C TYR A 459 -19.91 -2.63 1.61
N ALA A 460 -19.37 -3.49 2.47
CA ALA A 460 -19.69 -3.54 3.90
C ALA A 460 -18.45 -3.40 4.79
N ILE A 461 -18.59 -2.75 5.96
CA ILE A 461 -17.56 -2.70 7.01
C ILE A 461 -18.02 -3.56 8.19
N GLY A 462 -17.09 -4.28 8.83
CA GLY A 462 -17.39 -5.04 10.04
C GLY A 462 -16.16 -5.69 10.67
N ARG A 463 -16.38 -6.78 11.40
CA ARG A 463 -15.36 -7.65 11.98
C ARG A 463 -15.37 -9.02 11.31
N VAL A 464 -14.22 -9.69 11.26
CA VAL A 464 -14.13 -11.07 10.71
C VAL A 464 -14.44 -12.06 11.82
N GLY A 465 -15.40 -12.95 11.57
CA GLY A 465 -15.67 -14.13 12.39
C GLY A 465 -15.41 -15.43 11.63
N VAL A 466 -15.40 -16.54 12.38
CA VAL A 466 -15.30 -17.90 11.84
C VAL A 466 -16.47 -18.76 12.36
N ASP A 467 -16.97 -19.63 11.49
CA ASP A 467 -18.03 -20.60 11.79
C ASP A 467 -17.73 -21.94 11.10
N PHE A 468 -18.27 -23.04 11.65
CA PHE A 468 -18.04 -24.40 11.15
C PHE A 468 -19.28 -25.04 10.50
N GLN A 469 -20.46 -24.41 10.57
CA GLN A 469 -21.79 -24.86 10.12
C GLN A 469 -22.33 -26.14 10.78
N THR A 470 -21.47 -27.12 11.08
CA THR A 470 -21.84 -28.44 11.60
C THR A 470 -20.80 -28.99 12.58
N GLU A 471 -21.24 -29.89 13.48
CA GLU A 471 -20.38 -30.61 14.40
C GLU A 471 -19.29 -31.40 13.67
N ALA A 472 -19.63 -32.04 12.54
CA ALA A 472 -18.70 -32.88 11.79
C ALA A 472 -17.51 -32.07 11.23
N ARG A 473 -17.74 -30.86 10.72
CA ARG A 473 -16.66 -29.98 10.26
C ARG A 473 -15.85 -29.44 11.45
N ARG A 474 -16.50 -29.00 12.53
CA ARG A 474 -15.82 -28.55 13.75
C ARG A 474 -14.92 -29.65 14.33
N ASP A 475 -15.40 -30.89 14.36
CA ASP A 475 -14.64 -32.03 14.87
C ASP A 475 -13.50 -32.43 13.92
N SER A 476 -13.68 -32.27 12.60
CA SER A 476 -12.59 -32.42 11.64
C SER A 476 -11.42 -31.47 11.92
N PHE A 477 -11.69 -30.18 12.16
CA PHE A 477 -10.64 -29.24 12.58
C PHE A 477 -10.01 -29.64 13.93
N ARG A 478 -10.83 -30.06 14.91
CA ARG A 478 -10.36 -30.54 16.21
C ARG A 478 -9.44 -31.77 16.14
N GLN A 479 -9.60 -32.63 15.13
CA GLN A 479 -8.75 -33.80 14.90
C GLN A 479 -7.49 -33.49 14.06
N LEU A 480 -7.51 -32.40 13.28
CA LEU A 480 -6.41 -32.02 12.37
C LEU A 480 -5.48 -30.95 12.94
N MET A 481 -5.93 -30.20 13.95
CA MET A 481 -5.14 -29.20 14.67
C MET A 481 -4.29 -29.86 15.76
N ASP A 482 -3.05 -29.37 15.94
CA ASP A 482 -2.14 -29.88 16.96
C ASP A 482 -2.68 -29.67 18.38
N PRO A 483 -2.50 -30.64 19.31
CA PRO A 483 -2.88 -30.47 20.71
C PRO A 483 -2.00 -29.42 21.39
N VAL A 484 -2.52 -28.78 22.45
CA VAL A 484 -1.73 -27.84 23.25
C VAL A 484 -0.97 -28.62 24.32
N GLU A 485 0.33 -28.76 24.13
CA GLU A 485 1.27 -29.16 25.18
C GLU A 485 1.37 -28.06 26.24
N GLY A 486 1.08 -28.41 27.49
CA GLY A 486 1.28 -27.59 28.67
C GLY A 486 2.13 -28.30 29.72
N THR A 487 2.51 -27.57 30.77
CA THR A 487 3.15 -28.15 31.95
C THR A 487 2.40 -27.69 33.20
N MET A 488 2.00 -28.65 34.02
CA MET A 488 1.37 -28.37 35.32
C MET A 488 2.38 -27.75 36.30
N PRO A 489 1.94 -27.06 37.36
CA PRO A 489 2.84 -26.49 38.36
C PRO A 489 3.74 -27.48 39.13
N ASP A 490 3.48 -28.78 39.01
CA ASP A 490 4.30 -29.88 39.55
C ASP A 490 5.34 -30.43 38.55
N GLY A 491 5.39 -29.88 37.33
CA GLY A 491 6.28 -30.33 36.26
C GLY A 491 5.73 -31.47 35.39
N THR A 492 4.49 -31.93 35.61
CA THR A 492 3.89 -32.95 34.73
C THR A 492 3.46 -32.35 33.37
N PRO A 493 3.82 -32.98 32.24
CA PRO A 493 3.33 -32.56 30.93
C PRO A 493 1.84 -32.88 30.80
N THR A 494 1.08 -31.95 30.22
CA THR A 494 -0.37 -32.07 30.02
C THR A 494 -0.76 -31.70 28.60
N GLU A 495 -1.22 -32.68 27.83
CA GLU A 495 -1.80 -32.45 26.50
C GLU A 495 -3.27 -32.05 26.65
N SER A 496 -3.62 -30.85 26.21
CA SER A 496 -5.01 -30.42 26.04
C SER A 496 -5.45 -30.63 24.58
N PRO A 497 -6.63 -31.22 24.31
CA PRO A 497 -7.11 -31.41 22.95
C PRO A 497 -7.33 -30.06 22.26
N ALA A 498 -6.98 -29.99 20.97
CA ALA A 498 -7.05 -28.76 20.19
C ALA A 498 -8.43 -28.08 20.27
N ASN A 499 -8.43 -26.74 20.29
CA ASN A 499 -9.61 -25.90 20.33
C ASN A 499 -9.74 -25.09 19.02
N PRO A 500 -10.63 -25.46 18.09
CA PRO A 500 -10.84 -24.72 16.84
C PRO A 500 -11.46 -23.32 17.04
N TYR A 501 -11.89 -22.96 18.26
CA TYR A 501 -12.32 -21.59 18.60
C TYR A 501 -11.20 -20.75 19.23
N ASP A 502 -10.04 -21.32 19.57
CA ASP A 502 -8.87 -20.54 19.96
C ASP A 502 -8.25 -19.93 18.69
N ALA A 503 -8.27 -18.60 18.60
CA ALA A 503 -7.73 -17.88 17.45
C ALA A 503 -6.23 -18.13 17.24
N ARG A 504 -5.45 -18.47 18.28
CA ARG A 504 -4.02 -18.82 18.14
C ARG A 504 -3.84 -20.17 17.48
N GLN A 505 -4.56 -21.18 17.96
CA GLN A 505 -4.47 -22.54 17.42
C GLN A 505 -5.01 -22.59 16.00
N LEU A 506 -6.17 -21.96 15.75
CA LEU A 506 -6.77 -21.89 14.41
C LEU A 506 -5.87 -21.11 13.44
N HIS A 507 -5.30 -19.97 13.85
CA HIS A 507 -4.38 -19.21 12.99
C HIS A 507 -3.12 -20.02 12.65
N ALA A 508 -2.48 -20.66 13.64
CA ALA A 508 -1.31 -21.50 13.42
C ALA A 508 -1.61 -22.61 12.39
N TYR A 509 -2.72 -23.33 12.60
CA TYR A 509 -3.16 -24.37 11.67
C TYR A 509 -3.44 -23.84 10.25
N LEU A 510 -4.16 -22.72 10.11
CA LEU A 510 -4.45 -22.07 8.81
C LEU A 510 -3.23 -21.35 8.19
N THR A 511 -2.11 -21.25 8.92
CA THR A 511 -0.84 -20.75 8.39
C THR A 511 0.00 -21.91 7.84
N ALA A 512 0.07 -23.03 8.57
CA ALA A 512 0.69 -24.27 8.09
C ALA A 512 -0.13 -24.94 6.97
N ASN A 513 -1.45 -24.78 6.98
CA ASN A 513 -2.39 -25.32 6.00
C ASN A 513 -3.25 -24.21 5.37
N PRO A 514 -2.69 -23.34 4.50
CA PRO A 514 -3.46 -22.27 3.86
C PRO A 514 -4.74 -22.79 3.19
N TRP A 515 -4.64 -23.96 2.54
CA TRP A 515 -5.72 -24.66 1.84
C TRP A 515 -6.92 -25.01 2.72
N ALA A 516 -6.78 -25.06 4.05
CA ALA A 516 -7.90 -25.30 4.95
C ALA A 516 -8.77 -24.04 5.16
N SER A 517 -8.30 -22.87 4.72
CA SER A 517 -9.01 -21.60 4.88
C SER A 517 -10.31 -21.53 4.06
N ASP A 518 -10.41 -22.20 2.91
CA ASP A 518 -11.68 -22.30 2.15
C ASP A 518 -12.67 -23.30 2.78
N LYS A 519 -12.24 -24.07 3.79
CA LYS A 519 -13.08 -25.00 4.54
C LYS A 519 -13.67 -24.37 5.80
N VAL A 520 -13.10 -23.25 6.28
CA VAL A 520 -13.69 -22.41 7.33
C VAL A 520 -14.80 -21.54 6.74
N THR A 521 -15.91 -21.35 7.44
CA THR A 521 -16.93 -20.36 7.04
C THR A 521 -16.55 -19.01 7.62
N TRP A 522 -15.97 -18.15 6.80
CA TRP A 522 -15.71 -16.77 7.19
C TRP A 522 -17.02 -15.98 7.24
N THR A 523 -17.16 -15.11 8.23
CA THR A 523 -18.33 -14.26 8.40
C THR A 523 -17.91 -12.80 8.51
N LEU A 524 -18.71 -11.89 7.93
CA LEU A 524 -18.64 -10.48 8.28
C LEU A 524 -19.69 -10.21 9.35
N ASN A 525 -19.21 -9.70 10.48
CA ASN A 525 -20.02 -9.41 11.66
C ASN A 525 -20.15 -7.89 11.82
N LEU A 526 -21.39 -7.40 11.98
CA LEU A 526 -21.61 -6.11 12.62
C LEU A 526 -21.65 -6.36 14.13
N GLU A 527 -20.63 -5.86 14.83
CA GLU A 527 -20.37 -6.17 16.24
C GLU A 527 -20.18 -7.68 16.44
N SER A 528 -21.15 -8.34 17.07
CA SER A 528 -21.20 -9.79 17.31
C SER A 528 -22.25 -10.50 16.45
N THR A 529 -22.90 -9.80 15.51
CA THR A 529 -23.98 -10.34 14.67
C THR A 529 -23.46 -10.62 13.25
N PRO A 530 -23.38 -11.89 12.81
CA PRO A 530 -23.07 -12.23 11.42
C PRO A 530 -24.13 -11.67 10.48
N ILE A 531 -23.70 -10.92 9.46
CA ILE A 531 -24.57 -10.37 8.40
C ILE A 531 -24.32 -11.04 7.04
N TYR A 532 -23.11 -11.52 6.79
CA TYR A 532 -22.73 -12.23 5.56
C TYR A 532 -21.83 -13.42 5.88
N ALA A 533 -21.97 -14.50 5.10
CA ALA A 533 -20.89 -15.46 4.90
C ALA A 533 -20.01 -14.98 3.74
N LEU A 534 -18.70 -15.08 3.88
CA LEU A 534 -17.71 -14.59 2.91
C LEU A 534 -17.03 -15.77 2.20
N GLU A 535 -17.10 -15.77 0.87
CA GLU A 535 -16.33 -16.69 0.02
C GLU A 535 -15.47 -15.87 -0.94
N ALA A 536 -14.21 -16.26 -1.15
CA ALA A 536 -13.33 -15.58 -2.09
C ALA A 536 -13.71 -15.85 -3.55
N GLU A 537 -13.45 -14.89 -4.44
CA GLU A 537 -13.58 -15.09 -5.88
C GLU A 537 -12.67 -16.22 -6.41
N LEU A 538 -13.14 -16.90 -7.47
CA LEU A 538 -12.41 -17.98 -8.15
C LEU A 538 -12.13 -17.59 -9.61
N PRO A 539 -10.93 -17.86 -10.17
CA PRO A 539 -9.69 -18.34 -9.53
C PRO A 539 -8.69 -17.20 -9.24
N VAL A 540 -9.16 -15.95 -9.16
CA VAL A 540 -8.29 -14.76 -9.17
C VAL A 540 -7.71 -14.47 -7.79
N GLY A 541 -6.45 -14.07 -7.76
CA GLY A 541 -5.77 -13.63 -6.53
C GLY A 541 -5.21 -14.75 -5.65
N MET A 542 -4.88 -15.93 -6.20
CA MET A 542 -4.20 -16.99 -5.44
C MET A 542 -2.88 -16.50 -4.81
N ASP A 543 -2.69 -16.77 -3.52
CA ASP A 543 -1.44 -16.52 -2.79
C ASP A 543 -0.47 -17.68 -3.00
N PHE A 544 0.59 -17.41 -3.76
CA PHE A 544 1.69 -18.34 -4.03
C PHE A 544 2.84 -18.20 -3.01
N THR A 545 2.75 -17.31 -2.02
CA THR A 545 3.88 -17.00 -1.12
C THR A 545 4.07 -17.99 0.02
N SER A 546 3.18 -18.97 0.21
CA SER A 546 3.28 -19.99 1.27
C SER A 546 2.57 -21.29 0.88
N PRO A 547 3.21 -22.47 0.94
CA PRO A 547 4.62 -22.75 1.29
C PRO A 547 5.58 -22.55 0.09
N GLY A 548 5.73 -21.30 -0.37
CA GLY A 548 6.60 -20.91 -1.47
C GLY A 548 6.01 -21.20 -2.87
N PRO A 549 6.33 -20.38 -3.90
CA PRO A 549 6.04 -20.75 -5.27
C PRO A 549 6.93 -21.94 -5.64
N LEU A 550 6.33 -23.01 -6.16
CA LEU A 550 7.07 -24.08 -6.79
C LEU A 550 7.68 -23.52 -8.09
N ASP A 551 8.95 -23.12 -8.05
CA ASP A 551 9.62 -22.51 -9.19
C ASP A 551 9.76 -23.52 -10.36
N LEU A 552 8.87 -23.40 -11.32
CA LEU A 552 8.84 -24.24 -12.53
C LEU A 552 10.00 -23.96 -13.50
N THR A 553 10.89 -23.00 -13.19
CA THR A 553 12.13 -22.72 -13.93
C THR A 553 13.38 -23.39 -13.33
N LEU A 554 13.25 -24.05 -12.16
CA LEU A 554 14.34 -24.79 -11.50
C LEU A 554 15.10 -25.71 -12.48
N ALA A 555 16.41 -25.52 -12.58
CA ALA A 555 17.25 -26.42 -13.37
C ALA A 555 17.32 -27.82 -12.74
N LYS A 556 17.58 -28.85 -13.56
CA LYS A 556 17.60 -30.26 -13.13
C LYS A 556 18.54 -30.54 -11.95
N THR A 557 19.62 -29.77 -11.83
CA THR A 557 20.58 -29.78 -10.72
C THR A 557 19.95 -29.36 -9.39
N ASP A 558 19.02 -28.43 -9.41
CA ASP A 558 18.43 -27.82 -8.23
C ASP A 558 17.22 -28.64 -7.77
N VAL A 559 16.46 -29.21 -8.72
CA VAL A 559 15.52 -30.31 -8.45
C VAL A 559 16.22 -31.50 -7.80
N GLN A 560 17.42 -31.91 -8.28
CA GLN A 560 18.21 -32.94 -7.62
C GLN A 560 18.67 -32.55 -6.22
N ARG A 561 19.02 -31.28 -5.98
CA ARG A 561 19.40 -30.78 -4.65
C ARG A 561 18.22 -30.75 -3.67
N ILE A 562 17.02 -30.41 -4.15
CA ILE A 562 15.78 -30.43 -3.37
C ILE A 562 15.37 -31.87 -3.03
N VAL A 563 15.38 -32.79 -4.01
CA VAL A 563 15.02 -34.21 -3.80
C VAL A 563 16.05 -34.95 -2.93
N SER A 564 17.29 -34.47 -2.84
CA SER A 564 18.32 -35.02 -1.94
C SER A 564 18.25 -34.49 -0.50
N ASP A 565 17.41 -33.50 -0.23
CA ASP A 565 17.25 -32.85 1.06
C ASP A 565 15.87 -33.23 1.64
N PRO A 566 15.80 -34.07 2.71
CA PRO A 566 14.52 -34.56 3.21
C PRO A 566 13.54 -33.47 3.66
N ALA A 567 14.04 -32.32 4.11
CA ALA A 567 13.18 -31.19 4.49
C ALA A 567 12.59 -30.53 3.23
N LYS A 568 13.45 -30.13 2.29
CA LYS A 568 12.98 -29.48 1.04
C LYS A 568 12.13 -30.40 0.17
N LEU A 569 12.35 -31.72 0.23
CA LEU A 569 11.47 -32.70 -0.40
C LEU A 569 10.10 -32.78 0.28
N ALA A 570 10.03 -32.68 1.61
CA ALA A 570 8.76 -32.58 2.32
C ALA A 570 8.03 -31.27 1.99
N ASP A 571 8.73 -30.13 2.00
CA ASP A 571 8.20 -28.83 1.59
C ASP A 571 7.63 -28.87 0.15
N LEU A 572 8.39 -29.45 -0.79
CA LEU A 572 7.98 -29.63 -2.18
C LEU A 572 6.74 -30.52 -2.30
N VAL A 573 6.67 -31.63 -1.57
CA VAL A 573 5.50 -32.52 -1.57
C VAL A 573 4.28 -31.83 -0.97
N MET A 574 4.45 -31.03 0.08
CA MET A 574 3.38 -30.21 0.66
C MET A 574 2.91 -29.12 -0.31
N ALA A 575 3.81 -28.43 -1.02
CA ALA A 575 3.47 -27.44 -2.04
C ALA A 575 2.75 -28.04 -3.27
N ILE A 576 2.98 -29.32 -3.58
CA ILE A 576 2.24 -30.05 -4.62
C ILE A 576 0.88 -30.55 -4.11
N ALA A 577 0.79 -30.94 -2.83
CA ALA A 577 -0.44 -31.45 -2.22
C ALA A 577 -1.44 -30.33 -1.84
N ALA A 578 -0.94 -29.15 -1.47
CA ALA A 578 -1.72 -27.98 -1.09
C ALA A 578 -1.72 -26.94 -2.22
N PRO A 579 -2.84 -26.76 -2.97
CA PRO A 579 -2.92 -25.69 -3.94
C PRO A 579 -2.87 -24.30 -3.26
N PRO A 580 -2.35 -23.26 -3.93
CA PRO A 580 -2.36 -21.89 -3.42
C PRO A 580 -3.80 -21.39 -3.24
N VAL A 581 -3.98 -20.36 -2.42
CA VAL A 581 -5.29 -19.96 -1.88
C VAL A 581 -5.51 -18.48 -2.02
N SER A 582 -6.73 -18.04 -2.41
CA SER A 582 -7.00 -16.62 -2.63
C SER A 582 -6.53 -15.73 -1.47
N THR A 583 -5.82 -14.65 -1.79
CA THR A 583 -5.33 -13.62 -0.86
C THR A 583 -6.44 -13.03 -0.01
N VAL A 584 -7.70 -13.09 -0.46
CA VAL A 584 -8.90 -12.78 0.31
C VAL A 584 -8.97 -13.60 1.61
N TYR A 585 -8.76 -14.92 1.53
CA TYR A 585 -8.75 -15.79 2.73
C TYR A 585 -7.56 -15.52 3.65
N ARG A 586 -6.41 -15.13 3.08
CA ARG A 586 -5.28 -14.64 3.87
C ARG A 586 -5.64 -13.34 4.61
N SER A 587 -6.21 -12.36 3.92
CA SER A 587 -6.69 -11.12 4.54
C SER A 587 -7.71 -11.40 5.64
N PHE A 588 -8.59 -12.39 5.49
CA PHE A 588 -9.51 -12.80 6.56
C PHE A 588 -8.80 -13.45 7.74
N ARG A 589 -7.85 -14.38 7.51
CA ARG A 589 -7.05 -15.04 8.55
C ARG A 589 -6.21 -14.05 9.34
N ASP A 590 -5.48 -13.19 8.63
CA ASP A 590 -4.57 -12.20 9.21
C ASP A 590 -5.40 -11.12 9.97
N ALA A 591 -6.57 -10.71 9.44
CA ALA A 591 -7.51 -9.85 10.16
C ALA A 591 -8.18 -10.51 11.36
N TYR A 592 -8.49 -11.80 11.31
CA TYR A 592 -9.06 -12.55 12.44
C TYR A 592 -8.05 -12.67 13.59
N LEU A 593 -6.77 -12.83 13.30
CA LEU A 593 -5.68 -12.81 14.29
C LEU A 593 -5.61 -11.45 15.01
N GLY A 594 -5.46 -10.35 14.25
CA GLY A 594 -5.35 -9.00 14.79
C GLY A 594 -6.59 -8.53 15.56
N GLN A 595 -7.74 -9.16 15.33
CA GLN A 595 -8.99 -8.90 16.05
C GLN A 595 -9.16 -9.68 17.37
N HIS A 596 -8.36 -10.72 17.63
CA HIS A 596 -8.59 -11.64 18.76
C HIS A 596 -7.37 -11.90 19.66
N LEU A 597 -6.14 -11.80 19.15
CA LEU A 597 -4.92 -12.04 19.96
C LEU A 597 -4.09 -10.78 20.23
N VAL A 598 -4.21 -9.77 19.36
CA VAL A 598 -3.46 -8.52 19.48
C VAL A 598 -4.22 -7.58 20.40
N ALA A 599 -3.52 -6.92 21.33
CA ALA A 599 -4.14 -5.99 22.27
C ALA A 599 -4.48 -4.67 21.55
N ALA A 600 -5.58 -4.00 21.94
CA ALA A 600 -5.99 -2.73 21.32
C ALA A 600 -4.97 -1.57 21.47
N THR A 601 -3.93 -1.76 22.28
CA THR A 601 -2.81 -0.82 22.50
C THR A 601 -1.60 -1.11 21.61
N ASP A 602 -1.66 -2.12 20.75
CA ASP A 602 -0.56 -2.65 19.93
C ASP A 602 -0.71 -2.21 18.46
N ASP A 603 0.39 -2.11 17.73
CA ASP A 603 0.42 -1.55 16.38
C ASP A 603 -0.19 -2.49 15.33
N ASP A 604 -0.13 -3.80 15.56
CA ASP A 604 -0.77 -4.82 14.73
C ASP A 604 -2.28 -4.99 15.04
N TYR A 605 -2.88 -4.14 15.89
CA TYR A 605 -4.29 -4.28 16.24
C TYR A 605 -5.20 -3.94 15.06
N ILE A 606 -5.97 -4.93 14.63
CA ILE A 606 -6.94 -4.81 13.55
C ILE A 606 -8.32 -4.65 14.18
N SER A 607 -8.92 -3.48 14.02
CA SER A 607 -10.23 -3.22 14.64
C SER A 607 -11.39 -3.56 13.72
N ARG A 608 -11.27 -3.29 12.41
CA ARG A 608 -12.31 -3.51 11.39
C ARG A 608 -11.70 -3.99 10.07
N ILE A 609 -12.57 -4.51 9.20
CA ILE A 609 -12.29 -4.81 7.79
C ILE A 609 -13.41 -4.22 6.92
N SER A 610 -13.05 -3.77 5.71
CA SER A 610 -14.00 -3.42 4.65
C SER A 610 -13.99 -4.50 3.56
N VAL A 611 -15.17 -4.82 3.02
CA VAL A 611 -15.39 -5.99 2.16
C VAL A 611 -16.23 -5.59 0.93
N PRO A 612 -15.60 -5.41 -0.25
CA PRO A 612 -16.26 -5.33 -1.54
C PRO A 612 -16.62 -6.72 -2.06
N GLY A 613 -17.77 -6.86 -2.72
CA GLY A 613 -18.15 -8.11 -3.36
C GLY A 613 -19.50 -8.07 -4.07
N ARG A 614 -19.98 -9.25 -4.47
CA ARG A 614 -21.33 -9.45 -5.00
C ARG A 614 -22.15 -10.36 -4.12
N LEU A 615 -23.40 -10.00 -3.89
CA LEU A 615 -24.38 -10.89 -3.28
C LEU A 615 -24.64 -12.06 -4.25
N THR A 616 -24.57 -13.29 -3.75
CA THR A 616 -24.87 -14.49 -4.53
C THR A 616 -26.25 -15.05 -4.17
N ASP A 617 -26.79 -15.89 -5.05
CA ASP A 617 -28.09 -16.56 -4.88
C ASP A 617 -28.07 -17.66 -3.79
N ARG A 618 -27.04 -17.69 -2.94
CA ARG A 618 -26.78 -18.71 -1.93
C ARG A 618 -26.86 -18.14 -0.53
N THR A 619 -27.30 -18.98 0.40
CA THR A 619 -27.28 -18.69 1.84
C THR A 619 -26.61 -19.83 2.59
N VAL A 620 -25.81 -19.51 3.61
CA VAL A 620 -25.21 -20.48 4.53
C VAL A 620 -26.01 -20.51 5.83
N ARG A 621 -26.24 -21.70 6.38
CA ARG A 621 -26.67 -21.86 7.79
C ARG A 621 -25.42 -21.99 8.65
N LEU A 622 -25.27 -21.08 9.60
CA LEU A 622 -24.19 -21.06 10.60
C LEU A 622 -24.44 -22.11 11.69
N PHE A 623 -23.43 -22.41 12.51
CA PHE A 623 -23.53 -23.36 13.62
C PHE A 623 -24.59 -22.95 14.66
N SER A 624 -24.86 -21.64 14.81
CA SER A 624 -25.95 -21.09 15.62
C SER A 624 -27.37 -21.39 15.10
N GLY A 625 -27.48 -21.97 13.89
CA GLY A 625 -28.74 -22.15 13.18
C GLY A 625 -29.20 -20.91 12.40
N GLN A 626 -28.58 -19.74 12.58
CA GLN A 626 -28.83 -18.54 11.78
C GLN A 626 -28.55 -18.80 10.29
N ILE A 627 -29.33 -18.19 9.40
CA ILE A 627 -29.09 -18.22 7.95
C ILE A 627 -28.60 -16.83 7.51
N VAL A 628 -27.48 -16.78 6.81
CA VAL A 628 -26.89 -15.54 6.24
C VAL A 628 -26.67 -15.70 4.73
N PRO A 629 -26.83 -14.64 3.92
CA PRO A 629 -26.48 -14.68 2.50
C PRO A 629 -24.96 -14.73 2.29
N VAL A 630 -24.55 -15.34 1.17
CA VAL A 630 -23.13 -15.48 0.78
C VAL A 630 -22.74 -14.35 -0.16
N VAL A 631 -21.67 -13.63 0.19
CA VAL A 631 -21.00 -12.63 -0.65
C VAL A 631 -19.77 -13.26 -1.29
N GLU A 632 -19.66 -13.15 -2.61
CA GLU A 632 -18.43 -13.41 -3.36
C GLU A 632 -17.53 -12.17 -3.23
N VAL A 633 -16.47 -12.29 -2.44
CA VAL A 633 -15.57 -11.18 -2.08
C VAL A 633 -14.45 -11.03 -3.10
N LYS A 634 -14.18 -9.77 -3.47
CA LYS A 634 -13.17 -9.42 -4.47
C LYS A 634 -11.82 -9.11 -3.83
N SER A 635 -10.76 -9.59 -4.49
CA SER A 635 -9.35 -9.39 -4.10
C SER A 635 -8.89 -7.92 -4.16
N ARG A 636 -9.63 -7.05 -4.86
CA ARG A 636 -9.40 -5.60 -4.91
C ARG A 636 -10.33 -4.88 -3.94
N GLY A 637 -9.75 -4.09 -3.03
CA GLY A 637 -10.49 -3.15 -2.18
C GLY A 637 -10.92 -3.67 -0.81
N VAL A 638 -10.49 -4.88 -0.43
CA VAL A 638 -10.49 -5.30 0.98
C VAL A 638 -9.43 -4.48 1.71
N PHE A 639 -9.86 -3.54 2.56
CA PHE A 639 -8.94 -2.79 3.44
C PHE A 639 -9.12 -3.20 4.90
N ILE A 640 -7.99 -3.39 5.57
CA ILE A 640 -7.84 -3.72 6.98
C ILE A 640 -7.56 -2.42 7.75
N TRP A 641 -8.23 -2.20 8.89
CA TRP A 641 -8.15 -0.95 9.64
C TRP A 641 -7.27 -1.13 10.89
N TYR A 642 -6.07 -0.53 10.87
CA TYR A 642 -5.13 -0.48 11.99
C TYR A 642 -5.38 0.77 12.82
N GLU A 643 -6.12 0.63 13.92
CA GLU A 643 -6.69 1.75 14.66
C GLU A 643 -5.60 2.64 15.29
N LYS A 644 -4.67 2.04 16.04
CA LYS A 644 -3.55 2.73 16.67
C LYS A 644 -2.68 3.48 15.65
N GLN A 645 -2.31 2.83 14.54
CA GLN A 645 -1.48 3.43 13.51
C GLN A 645 -2.13 4.69 12.91
N LEU A 646 -3.45 4.69 12.72
CA LEU A 646 -4.16 5.88 12.25
C LEU A 646 -4.20 6.98 13.32
N VAL A 647 -4.52 6.63 14.57
CA VAL A 647 -4.55 7.58 15.69
C VAL A 647 -3.19 8.25 15.86
N ASP A 648 -2.09 7.49 15.77
CA ASP A 648 -0.72 8.00 15.86
C ASP A 648 -0.36 8.90 14.67
N ALA A 649 -0.75 8.53 13.43
CA ALA A 649 -0.55 9.36 12.25
C ALA A 649 -1.34 10.69 12.31
N VAL A 650 -2.56 10.66 12.86
CA VAL A 650 -3.38 11.86 13.09
C VAL A 650 -2.80 12.72 14.20
N LEU A 651 -2.42 12.13 15.34
CA LEU A 651 -1.80 12.84 16.46
C LEU A 651 -0.50 13.53 16.01
N ALA A 652 0.37 12.83 15.27
CA ALA A 652 1.60 13.42 14.73
C ALA A 652 1.33 14.60 13.78
N ALA A 653 0.25 14.56 12.99
CA ALA A 653 -0.17 15.68 12.16
C ALA A 653 -0.67 16.87 13.00
N VAL A 654 -1.47 16.61 14.05
CA VAL A 654 -1.98 17.63 14.97
C VAL A 654 -0.86 18.29 15.79
N THR A 655 0.04 17.50 16.40
CA THR A 655 1.18 18.01 17.17
C THR A 655 2.08 18.87 16.29
N LYS A 656 2.40 18.44 15.06
CA LYS A 656 3.20 19.22 14.10
C LYS A 656 2.54 20.55 13.70
N GLU A 657 1.22 20.59 13.54
CA GLU A 657 0.49 21.82 13.22
C GLU A 657 0.41 22.76 14.45
N ALA A 658 0.34 22.21 15.67
CA ALA A 658 0.39 22.95 16.92
C ALA A 658 1.78 23.54 17.22
N GLU A 659 2.87 22.81 16.95
CA GLU A 659 4.25 23.31 17.02
C GLU A 659 4.45 24.52 16.11
N GLN A 660 3.96 24.44 14.86
CA GLN A 660 4.00 25.56 13.90
C GLN A 660 3.22 26.79 14.37
N GLN A 661 2.18 26.59 15.18
CA GLN A 661 1.35 27.65 15.78
C GLN A 661 1.79 28.04 17.20
N GLN A 662 2.91 27.49 17.71
CA GLN A 662 3.46 27.72 19.05
C GLN A 662 2.47 27.40 20.19
N MET A 663 1.63 26.37 20.00
CA MET A 663 0.59 25.96 20.95
C MET A 663 1.04 24.78 21.81
N ALA A 664 0.61 24.77 23.08
CA ALA A 664 0.67 23.59 23.94
C ALA A 664 -0.60 22.75 23.76
N ILE A 665 -0.47 21.42 23.73
CA ILE A 665 -1.56 20.45 23.59
C ILE A 665 -1.34 19.30 24.57
N ASP A 666 -2.40 18.84 25.26
CA ASP A 666 -2.41 17.53 25.90
C ASP A 666 -2.66 16.44 24.85
N GLU A 667 -1.60 15.74 24.45
CA GLU A 667 -1.67 14.60 23.54
C GLU A 667 -2.61 13.49 24.05
N THR A 668 -2.75 13.34 25.37
CA THR A 668 -3.65 12.36 26.00
C THR A 668 -5.11 12.72 25.79
N TYR A 669 -5.47 14.00 25.78
CA TYR A 669 -6.81 14.50 25.46
C TYR A 669 -7.09 14.43 23.96
N VAL A 670 -6.14 14.84 23.12
CA VAL A 670 -6.28 14.79 21.66
C VAL A 670 -6.41 13.34 21.18
N ARG A 671 -5.57 12.42 21.65
CA ARG A 671 -5.67 10.98 21.36
C ARG A 671 -7.07 10.45 21.65
N ARG A 672 -7.57 10.59 22.89
CA ARG A 672 -8.92 10.16 23.29
C ARG A 672 -10.04 10.79 22.47
N THR A 673 -9.83 12.00 21.95
CA THR A 673 -10.80 12.68 21.07
C THR A 673 -10.76 12.10 19.65
N ILE A 674 -9.59 11.73 19.13
CA ILE A 674 -9.44 11.01 17.86
C ILE A 674 -10.02 9.60 17.97
N ASP A 675 -9.72 8.86 19.04
CA ASP A 675 -10.25 7.52 19.31
C ASP A 675 -11.80 7.53 19.27
N ALA A 676 -12.42 8.39 20.09
CA ALA A 676 -13.87 8.54 20.16
C ALA A 676 -14.49 9.05 18.85
N PHE A 677 -13.75 9.84 18.07
CA PHE A 677 -14.18 10.27 16.74
C PHE A 677 -14.17 9.12 15.73
N LEU A 678 -13.09 8.33 15.66
CA LEU A 678 -12.96 7.20 14.72
C LEU A 678 -14.01 6.11 15.01
N ASP A 679 -14.27 5.84 16.29
CA ASP A 679 -15.33 4.92 16.68
C ASP A 679 -16.71 5.49 16.29
N LYS A 680 -16.99 6.78 16.58
CA LYS A 680 -18.26 7.43 16.16
C LYS A 680 -18.45 7.45 14.64
N VAL A 681 -17.38 7.64 13.87
CA VAL A 681 -17.33 7.46 12.40
C VAL A 681 -17.78 6.05 12.05
N TYR A 682 -17.17 5.00 12.61
CA TYR A 682 -17.59 3.62 12.35
C TYR A 682 -19.06 3.38 12.72
N TYR A 683 -19.51 3.82 13.90
CA TYR A 683 -20.91 3.63 14.35
C TYR A 683 -21.94 4.38 13.50
N GLN A 684 -21.61 5.53 12.91
CA GLN A 684 -22.52 6.29 12.04
C GLN A 684 -22.47 5.83 10.57
N PHE A 685 -21.32 5.42 10.04
CA PHE A 685 -21.19 4.99 8.64
C PHE A 685 -21.65 3.55 8.41
N ARG A 686 -21.41 2.63 9.37
CA ARG A 686 -21.64 1.18 9.18
C ARG A 686 -23.09 0.87 8.83
N ASN A 687 -23.28 0.06 7.80
CA ASN A 687 -24.58 -0.40 7.33
C ASN A 687 -24.43 -1.71 6.53
N LEU A 688 -25.55 -2.30 6.06
CA LEU A 688 -25.53 -3.58 5.34
C LEU A 688 -24.78 -3.54 3.99
N GLY A 689 -24.53 -2.36 3.42
CA GLY A 689 -23.71 -2.20 2.23
C GLY A 689 -24.40 -2.57 0.91
N GLN A 690 -25.73 -2.66 0.86
CA GLN A 690 -26.46 -3.17 -0.30
C GLN A 690 -26.96 -2.07 -1.24
N THR A 691 -27.65 -1.04 -0.73
CA THR A 691 -28.10 0.07 -1.58
C THR A 691 -26.93 0.95 -2.04
N SER A 692 -27.13 1.80 -3.04
CA SER A 692 -26.05 2.69 -3.50
C SER A 692 -25.67 3.74 -2.45
N ALA A 693 -26.63 4.23 -1.67
CA ALA A 693 -26.36 5.09 -0.52
C ALA A 693 -25.59 4.34 0.58
N ASP A 694 -25.99 3.10 0.90
CA ASP A 694 -25.28 2.21 1.83
C ASP A 694 -23.81 1.98 1.43
N ARG A 695 -23.56 1.62 0.16
CA ARG A 695 -22.21 1.40 -0.39
C ARG A 695 -21.37 2.67 -0.33
N ALA A 696 -21.94 3.82 -0.68
CA ALA A 696 -21.26 5.10 -0.63
C ALA A 696 -20.95 5.53 0.80
N MET A 697 -21.87 5.29 1.74
CA MET A 697 -21.69 5.59 3.16
C MET A 697 -20.60 4.71 3.78
N ASN A 698 -20.62 3.40 3.55
CA ASN A 698 -19.52 2.52 3.98
C ASN A 698 -18.19 2.90 3.29
N SER A 699 -18.19 3.22 1.99
CA SER A 699 -16.97 3.67 1.29
C SER A 699 -16.43 5.00 1.84
N ALA A 700 -17.31 5.95 2.16
CA ALA A 700 -16.94 7.20 2.82
C ALA A 700 -16.35 6.95 4.21
N GLY A 701 -16.83 5.96 4.97
CA GLY A 701 -16.21 5.50 6.21
C GLY A 701 -14.77 5.00 6.01
N THR A 702 -14.55 4.12 5.03
CA THR A 702 -13.19 3.65 4.68
C THR A 702 -12.28 4.79 4.19
N ASN A 703 -12.80 5.69 3.37
CA ASN A 703 -12.06 6.84 2.85
C ASN A 703 -11.79 7.87 3.95
N ALA A 704 -12.69 8.06 4.93
CA ALA A 704 -12.47 8.90 6.10
C ALA A 704 -11.32 8.36 6.96
N PHE A 705 -11.27 7.03 7.16
CA PHE A 705 -10.14 6.35 7.79
C PHE A 705 -8.84 6.56 6.98
N SER A 706 -8.89 6.50 5.65
CA SER A 706 -7.71 6.72 4.77
C SER A 706 -7.26 8.18 4.61
N VAL A 707 -8.14 9.17 4.86
CA VAL A 707 -7.88 10.60 4.64
C VAL A 707 -8.03 11.38 5.96
N ALA A 708 -7.70 10.74 7.09
CA ALA A 708 -7.87 11.31 8.43
C ALA A 708 -7.08 12.62 8.66
N LYS A 709 -6.05 12.92 7.85
CA LYS A 709 -5.34 14.21 7.85
C LYS A 709 -6.23 15.39 7.43
N THR A 710 -7.14 15.22 6.47
CA THR A 710 -8.10 16.29 6.10
C THR A 710 -9.17 16.44 7.18
N ILE A 711 -9.51 15.34 7.86
CA ILE A 711 -10.41 15.36 9.01
C ILE A 711 -9.76 16.05 10.22
N SER A 712 -8.48 15.81 10.49
CA SER A 712 -7.77 16.47 11.60
C SER A 712 -7.67 17.98 11.36
N GLN A 713 -7.44 18.40 10.12
CA GLN A 713 -7.53 19.81 9.72
C GLN A 713 -8.95 20.37 9.93
N ALA A 714 -10.01 19.63 9.56
CA ALA A 714 -11.40 20.01 9.85
C ALA A 714 -11.69 20.12 11.37
N MET A 715 -11.09 19.26 12.20
CA MET A 715 -11.19 19.31 13.67
C MET A 715 -10.47 20.52 14.28
N LEU A 716 -9.34 20.94 13.68
CA LEU A 716 -8.52 22.09 14.12
C LEU A 716 -9.03 23.44 13.59
N LEU A 717 -9.74 23.48 12.47
CA LEU A 717 -10.14 24.71 11.78
C LEU A 717 -11.00 25.69 12.60
N GLY A 718 -11.63 25.21 13.68
CA GLY A 718 -12.28 26.05 14.69
C GLY A 718 -11.38 27.12 15.34
N GLN A 719 -10.05 26.94 15.32
CA GLN A 719 -9.09 27.88 15.90
C GLN A 719 -8.86 29.16 15.05
N SER A 720 -9.28 29.17 13.78
CA SER A 720 -8.95 30.22 12.80
C SER A 720 -9.55 31.63 13.05
N ILE A 721 -10.29 31.82 14.14
CA ILE A 721 -10.82 33.12 14.59
C ILE A 721 -10.51 33.28 16.09
N PRO A 722 -9.82 34.36 16.52
CA PRO A 722 -9.33 34.50 17.89
C PRO A 722 -10.46 34.72 18.89
N SER A 723 -10.82 33.66 19.63
CA SER A 723 -11.68 33.77 20.82
C SER A 723 -10.91 34.50 21.94
N ASN A 724 -11.38 35.70 22.32
CA ASN A 724 -10.74 36.50 23.36
C ASN A 724 -10.65 35.70 24.68
N PRO A 725 -9.47 35.56 25.32
CA PRO A 725 -9.31 34.78 26.55
C PRO A 725 -10.28 35.16 27.67
N SER A 726 -10.68 36.43 27.76
CA SER A 726 -11.66 36.89 28.76
C SER A 726 -13.09 36.36 28.51
N GLN A 727 -13.42 35.97 27.28
CA GLN A 727 -14.71 35.36 26.94
C GLN A 727 -14.75 33.87 27.26
N ARG A 728 -13.64 33.12 27.03
CA ARG A 728 -13.54 31.70 27.43
C ARG A 728 -13.77 31.52 28.94
N ALA A 729 -13.14 32.35 29.76
CA ALA A 729 -13.30 32.35 31.22
C ALA A 729 -14.72 32.73 31.70
N SER A 730 -15.57 33.33 30.84
CA SER A 730 -16.95 33.69 31.17
C SER A 730 -17.99 32.63 30.75
N ALA A 731 -17.63 31.70 29.86
CA ALA A 731 -18.52 30.62 29.41
C ALA A 731 -18.39 29.37 30.30
N LEU A 732 -17.15 28.99 30.64
CA LEU A 732 -16.83 27.87 31.52
C LEU A 732 -16.81 28.34 32.98
N GLY A 733 -17.99 28.32 33.62
CA GLY A 733 -18.23 28.92 34.94
C GLY A 733 -17.38 28.35 36.08
N GLY A 734 -16.19 28.92 36.29
CA GLY A 734 -15.37 28.75 37.50
C GLY A 734 -14.64 27.41 37.66
N LEU A 735 -14.34 26.71 36.57
CA LEU A 735 -13.58 25.45 36.59
C LEU A 735 -12.06 25.63 36.39
N ASN A 736 -11.30 24.58 36.68
CA ASN A 736 -9.84 24.60 36.86
C ASN A 736 -9.06 25.22 35.68
N PRO A 737 -7.92 25.90 35.95
CA PRO A 737 -7.09 26.55 34.93
C PRO A 737 -6.47 25.59 33.90
N GLU A 738 -6.42 24.28 34.17
CA GLU A 738 -5.96 23.26 33.22
C GLU A 738 -6.89 23.17 31.99
N ASN A 739 -8.20 23.34 32.17
CA ASN A 739 -9.18 23.32 31.07
C ASN A 739 -9.08 24.54 30.13
N LEU A 740 -8.37 25.61 30.52
CA LEU A 740 -8.21 26.82 29.71
C LEU A 740 -7.14 26.68 28.61
N MET A 741 -6.37 25.58 28.60
CA MET A 741 -5.33 25.33 27.59
C MET A 741 -5.79 24.46 26.40
N ASN A 742 -6.86 23.68 26.54
CA ASN A 742 -7.24 22.73 25.49
C ASN A 742 -7.91 23.42 24.28
N PRO A 743 -7.60 23.00 23.04
CA PRO A 743 -8.27 23.48 21.85
C PRO A 743 -9.70 22.92 21.78
N SER A 744 -10.68 23.80 21.55
CA SER A 744 -12.06 23.44 21.17
C SER A 744 -12.05 22.70 19.83
N LEU A 745 -12.00 21.36 19.87
CA LEU A 745 -12.00 20.49 18.69
C LEU A 745 -13.44 20.30 18.18
N TYR A 746 -13.61 20.35 16.86
CA TYR A 746 -14.91 20.09 16.25
C TYR A 746 -15.30 18.61 16.34
N CYS A 747 -16.55 18.35 16.72
CA CYS A 747 -17.15 17.03 16.75
C CYS A 747 -17.97 16.77 15.48
N ILE A 748 -18.05 15.52 15.03
CA ILE A 748 -18.99 15.13 13.97
C ILE A 748 -20.45 15.29 14.46
N ASP A 749 -21.27 15.97 13.66
CA ASP A 749 -22.67 16.26 13.91
C ASP A 749 -23.55 15.23 13.18
N THR A 750 -23.66 15.39 11.87
CA THR A 750 -24.53 14.61 10.97
C THR A 750 -23.76 14.10 9.75
N ILE A 751 -24.16 12.93 9.27
CA ILE A 751 -23.77 12.40 7.96
C ILE A 751 -25.04 12.42 7.09
N THR A 752 -24.92 12.90 5.85
CA THR A 752 -26.00 12.88 4.86
C THR A 752 -25.50 12.29 3.55
N VAL A 753 -26.37 11.59 2.83
CA VAL A 753 -26.07 10.98 1.53
C VAL A 753 -27.16 11.37 0.54
N ALA A 754 -26.76 11.92 -0.59
CA ALA A 754 -27.64 12.29 -1.71
C ALA A 754 -27.06 11.76 -3.03
N LYS A 755 -27.89 11.59 -4.06
CA LYS A 755 -27.37 11.23 -5.40
C LYS A 755 -26.66 12.43 -6.01
N SER A 756 -25.43 12.23 -6.47
CA SER A 756 -24.59 13.33 -6.99
C SER A 756 -25.10 13.82 -8.35
N PRO A 757 -25.11 15.14 -8.61
CA PRO A 757 -25.32 15.68 -9.95
C PRO A 757 -24.07 15.60 -10.83
N TYR A 758 -22.89 15.32 -10.26
CA TYR A 758 -21.59 15.36 -10.95
C TYR A 758 -21.19 14.03 -11.59
N CYS A 759 -22.17 13.22 -11.99
CA CYS A 759 -21.98 11.89 -12.56
C CYS A 759 -21.83 11.88 -14.09
N ARG A 760 -21.07 10.90 -14.61
CA ARG A 760 -21.15 10.50 -16.02
C ARG A 760 -22.46 9.74 -16.27
N MET A 761 -22.97 9.76 -17.50
CA MET A 761 -24.10 8.89 -17.85
C MET A 761 -23.68 7.42 -17.74
N GLY A 762 -24.47 6.63 -17.01
CA GLY A 762 -24.15 5.25 -16.65
C GLY A 762 -23.55 5.10 -15.24
N SER A 763 -23.01 6.17 -14.64
CA SER A 763 -22.53 6.16 -13.26
C SER A 763 -23.66 6.28 -12.24
N ASP A 764 -23.45 5.70 -11.07
CA ASP A 764 -24.26 5.85 -9.86
C ASP A 764 -23.42 6.41 -8.71
N CYS A 765 -23.09 7.69 -8.80
CA CYS A 765 -22.35 8.41 -7.75
C CYS A 765 -23.27 9.07 -6.72
N GLN A 766 -22.78 9.11 -5.48
CA GLN A 766 -23.43 9.66 -4.32
C GLN A 766 -22.52 10.73 -3.69
N ASP A 767 -23.13 11.84 -3.29
CA ASP A 767 -22.51 12.90 -2.50
C ASP A 767 -22.74 12.60 -1.02
N VAL A 768 -21.67 12.23 -0.32
CA VAL A 768 -21.68 11.97 1.13
C VAL A 768 -21.12 13.19 1.84
N THR A 769 -21.97 13.92 2.57
CA THR A 769 -21.55 15.11 3.33
C THR A 769 -21.48 14.80 4.82
N VAL A 770 -20.30 14.96 5.40
CA VAL A 770 -20.02 14.84 6.83
C VAL A 770 -19.95 16.25 7.42
N SER A 771 -20.87 16.57 8.33
CA SER A 771 -20.94 17.88 9.00
C SER A 771 -20.25 17.80 10.37
N PHE A 772 -19.48 18.81 10.70
CA PHE A 772 -18.78 18.97 11.97
C PHE A 772 -19.20 20.28 12.65
N PHE A 773 -19.33 20.27 13.97
CA PHE A 773 -19.74 21.42 14.79
C PHE A 773 -18.85 21.59 16.02
N ASP A 774 -18.86 22.79 16.61
CA ASP A 774 -18.18 23.10 17.85
C ASP A 774 -19.12 22.90 19.05
N PRO A 775 -18.91 21.88 19.91
CA PRO A 775 -19.77 21.64 21.08
C PRO A 775 -19.61 22.68 22.20
N GLU A 776 -18.59 23.55 22.15
CA GLU A 776 -18.44 24.66 23.08
C GLU A 776 -19.10 25.96 22.59
N ASN A 777 -19.51 26.03 21.32
CA ASN A 777 -20.02 27.26 20.71
C ASN A 777 -20.92 26.99 19.49
N ASP A 778 -22.21 26.77 19.75
CA ASP A 778 -23.28 26.60 18.73
C ASP A 778 -23.42 27.80 17.74
N ARG A 779 -22.75 28.92 17.97
CA ARG A 779 -22.71 30.07 17.03
C ARG A 779 -21.53 30.02 16.06
N ARG A 780 -20.63 29.03 16.16
CA ARG A 780 -19.50 28.86 15.25
C ARG A 780 -19.96 28.08 14.02
N ALA A 781 -19.56 28.54 12.83
CA ALA A 781 -19.98 27.93 11.56
C ALA A 781 -19.56 26.45 11.50
N ARG A 782 -20.46 25.59 10.99
CA ARG A 782 -20.17 24.17 10.76
C ARG A 782 -19.08 24.02 9.71
N VAL A 783 -18.22 23.01 9.85
CA VAL A 783 -17.29 22.58 8.78
C VAL A 783 -17.89 21.34 8.13
N ASN A 784 -18.07 21.37 6.81
CA ASN A 784 -18.63 20.25 6.05
C ASN A 784 -17.56 19.66 5.13
N LEU A 785 -17.42 18.34 5.12
CA LEU A 785 -16.61 17.58 4.18
C LEU A 785 -17.52 16.79 3.24
N LEU A 786 -17.50 17.12 1.95
CA LEU A 786 -18.22 16.41 0.89
C LEU A 786 -17.29 15.43 0.15
N PHE A 787 -17.68 14.17 0.11
CA PHE A 787 -17.06 13.11 -0.69
C PHE A 787 -18.03 12.69 -1.80
N THR A 788 -17.65 12.88 -3.07
CA THR A 788 -18.42 12.35 -4.21
C THR A 788 -17.86 11.00 -4.62
N ILE A 789 -18.62 9.93 -4.41
CA ILE A 789 -18.18 8.53 -4.58
C ILE A 789 -19.05 7.84 -5.63
N ASP A 790 -18.43 7.32 -6.68
CA ASP A 790 -19.07 6.42 -7.66
C ASP A 790 -19.14 5.00 -7.09
N VAL A 791 -20.34 4.42 -7.06
CA VAL A 791 -20.60 3.06 -6.56
C VAL A 791 -21.22 2.14 -7.62
N SER A 792 -20.98 2.44 -8.90
CA SER A 792 -21.42 1.63 -10.04
C SER A 792 -20.78 0.25 -10.10
N ASP A 793 -19.53 0.15 -9.66
CA ASP A 793 -18.70 -1.05 -9.71
C ASP A 793 -18.53 -1.70 -8.33
N GLU A 794 -18.04 -2.94 -8.33
CA GLU A 794 -17.73 -3.74 -7.13
C GLU A 794 -16.79 -3.03 -6.15
N PHE A 795 -15.96 -2.13 -6.66
CA PHE A 795 -15.06 -1.28 -5.89
C PHE A 795 -15.46 0.20 -6.04
N PRO A 796 -16.01 0.83 -4.99
CA PRO A 796 -16.31 2.27 -4.98
C PRO A 796 -15.09 3.16 -5.22
N VAL A 797 -15.28 4.26 -5.96
CA VAL A 797 -14.20 5.20 -6.33
C VAL A 797 -14.58 6.65 -5.97
N SER A 798 -13.73 7.34 -5.22
CA SER A 798 -13.88 8.79 -5.00
C SER A 798 -13.55 9.55 -6.28
N LEU A 799 -14.48 10.36 -6.79
CA LEU A 799 -14.30 11.12 -8.04
C LEU A 799 -13.43 12.37 -7.88
N ALA A 800 -13.26 12.84 -6.65
CA ALA A 800 -12.45 13.99 -6.27
C ALA A 800 -11.83 13.79 -4.86
N PRO A 801 -10.87 14.64 -4.46
CA PRO A 801 -10.55 14.86 -3.04
C PRO A 801 -11.78 15.36 -2.26
N ALA A 802 -11.75 15.26 -0.93
CA ALA A 802 -12.83 15.75 -0.08
C ALA A 802 -12.98 17.28 -0.21
N HIS A 803 -14.16 17.75 -0.62
CA HIS A 803 -14.47 19.17 -0.74
C HIS A 803 -14.90 19.73 0.61
N GLN A 804 -14.05 20.58 1.20
CA GLN A 804 -14.35 21.27 2.45
C GLN A 804 -15.06 22.61 2.20
N PHE A 805 -16.13 22.89 2.94
CA PHE A 805 -16.82 24.19 2.94
C PHE A 805 -17.41 24.51 4.32
N LEU A 806 -17.72 25.79 4.57
CA LEU A 806 -18.43 26.21 5.78
C LEU A 806 -19.94 26.13 5.58
N GLY A 807 -20.65 25.57 6.55
CA GLY A 807 -22.10 25.57 6.65
C GLY A 807 -22.62 26.76 7.47
N SER A 808 -23.82 27.23 7.10
CA SER A 808 -24.63 28.20 7.86
C SER A 808 -25.24 27.58 9.11
#